data_AF-A0A4P6AZI3-F1
#
_entry.id   AF-A0A4P6AZI3-F1
#
_cell.length_a   1.000
_cell.length_b   1.000
_cell.length_c   1.000
_cell.angle_alpha   90.00
_cell.angle_beta   90.00
_cell.angle_gamma   90.00
#
_symmetry.space_group_name_H-M   'P 1'
#
loop_
_entity.id
_entity.type
_entity.pdbx_description
1 polymer ?
#
loop_
_entity_poly.entity_id
_entity_poly.type
_entity_poly.pdbx_seq_one_letter_code
_entity_poly.pdbx_strand_id
1 'polypeptide(L)'
;MMSFTISLADITINDGELFATVNSSESGFGVIKNSQLFIASKLPVSIDSFDTQTRVLTLSEAWLQGDVVNAPARITPNAANGSLSESLNQNQQLMSLLLEMLNRDAGNYVSLDALDINASVATGAIVAVADLSSATFAINAETTTALPGDIAFSNGKVGRLVTRGEIIPEQLHSPSANAITTALARQAAAKEVISLRAETYEAGDWSTVTSTHKVSIKSLNKSKIRCTNVERDFLHCSGAIELDNIMFEGFRDVVVIPEAAPDIDLVSITNCKFSNVRYAGQRELTWKTVPSRIAKIVIKHNEINNKALYDAGLFSKGFVFFGPFTSVDCGHNEMRWLGGSALEFANDAYETQDDMENIHVYHNTIEHIYDPRDTVDGCNGIDVRGRKATVADNIITDIANYKADDCEGIYTKIRFGRVAGNILTDAGTEEGFIAIKGNDRSSIAAPGGYNIEVCNNTLVGARANTTGLFISASDVNAHDNTFEGFTHHCIKLDDVYERNVWVHRNNIIEPLCAIAITSTMCGEGIAIEHNRCFGIGNQVSLKDFFFVKFGTYKGDIDDVQITGNQLHLHKSVDYAFVTGAVTTLWFVASDRNDLGAVDIKDNELKLAQSNFPHIRSKVVRLDGSRANADSVTIDKNYTDANVKEASLYKLELTPSSCTGVNTEKLYGVMEKRYLQHSDSGCVVRNSDASGTSTVYLPTAIPGVEYTATNSHTSNLEFRLQPKETEGFRGTATGAFLFSSTVRAALKVKCIEAGIWDVISQAGTWQEALPEPAPSDISTLDRTTLVVEDNGARVTNTGVGVDRAVNLPSAIVGLIFHFENTSIEPNAPHELRVRPDATDRINGLNLGRYFYAPYLGARMTLECVQTGVWSLADIEGDWYREGETPAAPSAQASVIYTAERTALTLYDNGATVTNEGLQVDRAANLPEAIRGLEFYFRSVAYKANGDPVEMRVRPDTNDTVRGYTMEDYLYFETLDPFAEILMECNEDGVWDVIIFNAVVQTR
;
A
#
# COMPACT_ATOMS: atom_id res chain seq x y z
N MET A 1 15.52 -20.72 88.61
CA MET A 1 16.52 -21.80 88.85
C MET A 1 17.85 -21.33 88.28
N MET A 2 18.96 -21.60 88.98
CA MET A 2 20.31 -21.20 88.53
C MET A 2 20.64 -21.91 87.20
N SER A 3 21.11 -21.15 86.21
CA SER A 3 21.62 -21.69 84.95
C SER A 3 22.86 -22.56 85.26
N PHE A 4 22.78 -23.87 85.10
CA PHE A 4 23.88 -24.81 85.33
C PHE A 4 24.90 -24.84 84.17
N THR A 5 24.98 -23.79 83.36
CA THR A 5 26.08 -23.67 82.37
C THR A 5 27.32 -23.19 83.10
N ILE A 6 28.37 -24.00 83.11
CA ILE A 6 29.66 -23.63 83.69
C ILE A 6 30.49 -23.05 82.54
N SER A 7 30.87 -21.78 82.67
CA SER A 7 31.83 -21.16 81.75
C SER A 7 33.23 -21.30 82.34
N LEU A 8 34.18 -21.77 81.54
CA LEU A 8 35.59 -21.89 81.89
C LEU A 8 36.35 -20.82 81.13
N ALA A 9 37.16 -20.05 81.84
CA ALA A 9 37.98 -19.03 81.21
C ALA A 9 39.06 -19.63 80.29
N ASP A 10 39.75 -20.68 80.76
CA ASP A 10 40.94 -21.23 80.09
C ASP A 10 40.97 -22.76 80.15
N ILE A 11 40.87 -23.42 79.00
CA ILE A 11 41.08 -24.87 78.83
C ILE A 11 42.19 -25.17 77.83
N THR A 12 42.97 -26.22 78.11
CA THR A 12 44.01 -26.74 77.20
C THR A 12 43.82 -28.24 76.96
N ILE A 13 43.85 -28.66 75.69
CA ILE A 13 43.83 -30.06 75.26
C ILE A 13 44.62 -30.20 73.95
N ASN A 14 45.49 -31.21 73.88
CA ASN A 14 46.22 -31.53 72.65
C ASN A 14 45.43 -32.49 71.77
N ASP A 15 45.68 -32.46 70.46
CA ASP A 15 45.08 -33.37 69.50
C ASP A 15 45.45 -34.83 69.80
N GLY A 16 44.45 -35.70 69.79
CA GLY A 16 44.56 -37.12 70.14
C GLY A 16 44.43 -37.44 71.63
N GLU A 17 44.36 -36.45 72.53
CA GLU A 17 44.30 -36.68 73.98
C GLU A 17 42.87 -36.91 74.48
N LEU A 18 42.74 -37.68 75.57
CA LEU A 18 41.47 -37.87 76.31
C LEU A 18 41.26 -36.85 77.42
N PHE A 19 42.27 -36.02 77.69
CA PHE A 19 42.34 -35.20 78.90
C PHE A 19 42.42 -33.71 78.54
N ALA A 20 41.44 -32.93 79.01
CA ALA A 20 41.48 -31.48 78.92
C ALA A 20 41.81 -30.89 80.30
N THR A 21 42.83 -30.05 80.38
CA THR A 21 43.24 -29.37 81.62
C THR A 21 42.54 -28.02 81.73
N VAL A 22 41.86 -27.78 82.84
CA VAL A 22 41.25 -26.48 83.17
C VAL A 22 42.31 -25.63 83.88
N ASN A 23 42.83 -24.63 83.16
CA ASN A 23 43.94 -23.80 83.62
C ASN A 23 43.49 -22.66 84.53
N SER A 24 42.20 -22.31 84.53
CA SER A 24 41.65 -21.28 85.40
C SER A 24 41.62 -21.74 86.87
N SER A 25 41.62 -20.78 87.81
CA SER A 25 41.50 -21.06 89.25
C SER A 25 40.08 -21.47 89.67
N GLU A 26 39.17 -21.69 88.73
CA GLU A 26 37.75 -21.99 88.93
C GLU A 26 37.56 -23.47 89.30
N SER A 27 38.17 -23.93 90.39
CA SER A 27 38.31 -25.35 90.72
C SER A 27 37.18 -25.94 91.57
N GLY A 28 35.93 -25.49 91.37
CA GLY A 28 34.82 -25.76 92.30
C GLY A 28 33.56 -26.38 91.71
N PHE A 29 33.57 -26.91 90.48
CA PHE A 29 32.35 -27.43 89.84
C PHE A 29 32.35 -28.94 89.70
N GLY A 30 31.20 -29.56 89.99
CA GLY A 30 30.95 -30.95 89.65
C GLY A 30 30.45 -31.06 88.21
N VAL A 31 31.02 -31.97 87.43
CA VAL A 31 30.51 -32.31 86.08
C VAL A 31 29.69 -33.58 86.18
N ILE A 32 28.49 -33.59 85.59
CA ILE A 32 27.68 -34.81 85.47
C ILE A 32 28.20 -35.60 84.27
N LYS A 33 28.40 -36.92 84.41
CA LYS A 33 28.77 -37.78 83.27
C LYS A 33 27.83 -37.54 82.09
N ASN A 34 28.40 -37.45 80.88
CA ASN A 34 27.74 -37.07 79.63
C ASN A 34 27.37 -35.58 79.48
N SER A 35 27.90 -34.69 80.34
CA SER A 35 27.88 -33.24 80.07
C SER A 35 28.67 -32.95 78.79
N GLN A 36 28.29 -31.90 78.05
CA GLN A 36 28.95 -31.53 76.79
C GLN A 36 29.94 -30.39 77.00
N LEU A 37 31.18 -30.56 76.55
CA LEU A 37 32.20 -29.52 76.48
C LEU A 37 32.11 -28.80 75.13
N PHE A 38 31.91 -27.48 75.15
CA PHE A 38 31.87 -26.60 73.99
C PHE A 38 33.10 -25.69 73.98
N ILE A 39 33.83 -25.69 72.87
CA ILE A 39 34.94 -24.76 72.59
C ILE A 39 34.62 -24.09 71.24
N ALA A 40 34.84 -22.78 71.14
CA ALA A 40 34.50 -22.04 69.93
C ALA A 40 35.17 -22.66 68.69
N SER A 41 34.39 -22.81 67.60
CA SER A 41 34.84 -23.38 66.33
C SER A 41 35.27 -24.87 66.39
N LYS A 42 34.83 -25.61 67.41
CA LYS A 42 35.04 -27.06 67.58
C LYS A 42 33.70 -27.77 67.78
N LEU A 43 33.62 -29.04 67.38
CA LEU A 43 32.49 -29.93 67.68
C LEU A 43 32.46 -30.22 69.20
N PRO A 44 31.28 -30.22 69.83
CA PRO A 44 31.15 -30.56 71.25
C PRO A 44 31.57 -32.00 71.53
N VAL A 45 32.20 -32.25 72.67
CA VAL A 45 32.60 -33.60 73.11
C VAL A 45 32.04 -33.89 74.48
N SER A 46 31.57 -35.12 74.69
CA SER A 46 31.01 -35.53 75.99
C SER A 46 32.12 -35.70 77.04
N ILE A 47 31.84 -35.30 78.27
CA ILE A 47 32.74 -35.45 79.41
C ILE A 47 32.31 -36.71 80.18
N ASP A 48 33.24 -37.63 80.39
CA ASP A 48 33.00 -38.82 81.20
C ASP A 48 33.15 -38.51 82.70
N SER A 49 34.19 -37.77 83.08
CA SER A 49 34.45 -37.38 84.47
C SER A 49 35.28 -36.10 84.59
N PHE A 50 35.29 -35.50 85.79
CA PHE A 50 36.15 -34.36 86.15
C PHE A 50 36.84 -34.61 87.48
N ASP A 51 38.17 -34.52 87.50
CA ASP A 51 38.94 -34.56 88.73
C ASP A 51 39.17 -33.13 89.24
N THR A 52 38.52 -32.79 90.35
CA THR A 52 38.60 -31.47 90.97
C THR A 52 39.97 -31.16 91.61
N GLN A 53 40.77 -32.16 91.97
CA GLN A 53 42.10 -31.96 92.56
C GLN A 53 43.15 -31.66 91.48
N THR A 54 43.13 -32.42 90.38
CA THR A 54 44.07 -32.25 89.26
C THR A 54 43.57 -31.28 88.19
N ARG A 55 42.30 -30.88 88.25
CA ARG A 55 41.60 -29.98 87.29
C ARG A 55 41.58 -30.53 85.87
N VAL A 56 41.42 -31.85 85.75
CA VAL A 56 41.39 -32.55 84.46
C VAL A 56 39.99 -33.05 84.15
N LEU A 57 39.45 -32.69 82.98
CA LEU A 57 38.28 -33.31 82.38
C LEU A 57 38.74 -34.54 81.59
N THR A 58 38.13 -35.69 81.86
CA THR A 58 38.26 -36.88 81.02
C THR A 58 37.12 -36.89 80.02
N LEU A 59 37.45 -36.82 78.73
CA LEU A 59 36.48 -36.89 77.64
C LEU A 59 36.05 -38.34 77.40
N SER A 60 34.85 -38.53 76.84
CA SER A 60 34.35 -39.86 76.48
C SER A 60 35.09 -40.47 75.28
N GLU A 61 35.78 -39.64 74.50
CA GLU A 61 36.54 -40.00 73.31
C GLU A 61 37.72 -39.04 73.11
N ALA A 62 38.73 -39.48 72.34
CA ALA A 62 39.92 -38.67 72.07
C ALA A 62 39.57 -37.39 71.30
N TRP A 63 40.21 -36.29 71.66
CA TRP A 63 40.01 -35.00 71.02
C TRP A 63 40.69 -34.93 69.65
N LEU A 64 39.95 -35.17 68.57
CA LEU A 64 40.49 -35.21 67.19
C LEU A 64 40.15 -33.94 66.41
N GLN A 65 40.44 -32.78 67.00
CA GLN A 65 40.02 -31.48 66.47
C GLN A 65 41.12 -30.42 66.51
N GLY A 66 42.39 -30.83 66.65
CA GLY A 66 43.56 -29.95 66.76
C GLY A 66 43.76 -29.36 68.15
N ASP A 67 45.01 -28.99 68.46
CA ASP A 67 45.40 -28.44 69.76
C ASP A 67 44.58 -27.20 70.13
N VAL A 68 44.20 -27.13 71.41
CA VAL A 68 43.55 -25.99 72.04
C VAL A 68 44.39 -25.59 73.24
N VAL A 69 44.82 -24.33 73.32
CA VAL A 69 45.63 -23.81 74.42
C VAL A 69 44.97 -22.56 74.98
N ASN A 70 44.66 -22.56 76.28
CA ASN A 70 44.03 -21.45 77.01
C ASN A 70 42.81 -20.83 76.32
N ALA A 71 41.88 -21.67 75.85
CA ALA A 71 40.66 -21.20 75.20
C ALA A 71 39.48 -21.15 76.18
N PRO A 72 38.55 -20.20 76.03
CA PRO A 72 37.30 -20.22 76.78
C PRO A 72 36.43 -21.39 76.34
N ALA A 73 35.82 -22.06 77.32
CA ALA A 73 34.95 -23.20 77.09
C ALA A 73 33.65 -23.09 77.89
N ARG A 74 32.64 -23.85 77.49
CA ARG A 74 31.39 -23.98 78.23
C ARG A 74 31.07 -25.45 78.46
N ILE A 75 30.68 -25.80 79.67
CA ILE A 75 30.17 -27.13 80.00
C ILE A 75 28.67 -27.01 80.24
N THR A 76 27.91 -27.77 79.46
CA THR A 76 26.45 -27.86 79.60
C THR A 76 26.09 -29.24 80.15
N PRO A 77 25.49 -29.33 81.35
CA PRO A 77 25.03 -30.60 81.88
C PRO A 77 23.90 -31.16 81.01
N ASN A 78 23.98 -32.45 80.70
CA ASN A 78 22.86 -33.17 80.13
C ASN A 78 21.86 -33.45 81.27
N ALA A 79 20.93 -32.51 81.49
CA ALA A 79 20.08 -32.48 82.68
C ALA A 79 19.07 -33.65 82.72
N ALA A 80 19.15 -34.40 83.82
CA ALA A 80 18.15 -35.23 84.49
C ALA A 80 16.86 -35.65 83.73
N ASN A 81 16.73 -36.96 83.53
CA ASN A 81 15.60 -37.69 82.91
C ASN A 81 14.17 -37.38 83.39
N GLY A 82 13.96 -36.62 84.47
CA GLY A 82 12.62 -36.36 85.03
C GLY A 82 11.77 -35.40 84.19
N SER A 83 12.31 -34.23 83.83
CA SER A 83 11.58 -33.23 83.04
C SER A 83 11.44 -33.62 81.57
N LEU A 84 12.42 -34.37 81.04
CA LEU A 84 12.36 -34.93 79.70
C LEU A 84 11.28 -36.01 79.58
N SER A 85 11.05 -36.82 80.62
CA SER A 85 9.96 -37.81 80.61
C SER A 85 8.58 -37.15 80.66
N GLU A 86 8.44 -36.02 81.34
CA GLU A 86 7.16 -35.32 81.45
C GLU A 86 6.82 -34.55 80.16
N SER A 87 7.81 -33.90 79.54
CA SER A 87 7.67 -33.32 78.21
C SER A 87 7.50 -34.37 77.11
N LEU A 88 8.15 -35.53 77.23
CA LEU A 88 7.94 -36.65 76.30
C LEU A 88 6.54 -37.22 76.44
N ASN A 89 6.01 -37.38 77.66
CA ASN A 89 4.64 -37.84 77.89
C ASN A 89 3.61 -36.82 77.37
N GLN A 90 3.83 -35.52 77.55
CA GLN A 90 2.96 -34.49 76.97
C GLN A 90 3.01 -34.49 75.44
N ASN A 91 4.20 -34.64 74.85
CA ASN A 91 4.36 -34.74 73.40
C ASN A 91 3.75 -36.04 72.85
N GLN A 92 3.82 -37.15 73.59
CA GLN A 92 3.17 -38.40 73.22
C GLN A 92 1.65 -38.27 73.29
N GLN A 93 1.09 -37.58 74.29
CA GLN A 93 -0.35 -37.33 74.38
C GLN A 93 -0.85 -36.41 73.24
N LEU A 94 -0.11 -35.34 72.94
CA LEU A 94 -0.42 -34.46 71.80
C LEU A 94 -0.30 -35.19 70.46
N MET A 95 0.70 -36.06 70.32
CA MET A 95 0.88 -36.89 69.12
C MET A 95 -0.23 -37.93 68.98
N SER A 96 -0.67 -38.55 70.07
CA SER A 96 -1.82 -39.47 70.06
C SER A 96 -3.11 -38.74 69.70
N LEU A 97 -3.34 -37.53 70.21
CA LEU A 97 -4.51 -36.73 69.86
C LEU A 97 -4.49 -36.32 68.38
N LEU A 98 -3.32 -35.91 67.87
CA LEU A 98 -3.12 -35.58 66.46
C LEU A 98 -3.34 -36.80 65.56
N LEU A 99 -2.85 -37.98 65.95
CA LEU A 99 -3.06 -39.23 65.22
C LEU A 99 -4.52 -39.69 65.26
N GLU A 100 -5.25 -39.46 66.36
CA GLU A 100 -6.68 -39.77 66.45
C GLU A 100 -7.51 -38.81 65.58
N MET A 101 -7.15 -37.52 65.51
CA MET A 101 -7.76 -36.55 64.59
C MET A 101 -7.49 -36.89 63.13
N LEU A 102 -6.25 -37.27 62.78
CA LEU A 102 -5.88 -37.69 61.43
C LEU A 102 -6.55 -39.00 61.00
N ASN A 103 -6.92 -39.88 61.94
CA ASN A 103 -7.63 -41.12 61.66
C ASN A 103 -9.16 -40.96 61.62
N ARG A 104 -9.74 -39.97 62.32
CA ARG A 104 -11.19 -39.72 62.28
C ARG A 104 -11.64 -39.01 61.00
N ASP A 105 -10.79 -38.15 60.43
CA ASP A 105 -11.10 -37.37 59.22
C ASP A 105 -10.21 -37.79 58.03
N ALA A 106 -10.28 -39.06 57.66
CA ALA A 106 -9.77 -39.51 56.36
C ALA A 106 -10.64 -38.91 55.23
N GLY A 107 -10.45 -37.62 54.94
CA GLY A 107 -11.13 -36.90 53.86
C GLY A 107 -11.25 -35.39 54.00
N ASN A 108 -10.99 -34.76 55.16
CA ASN A 108 -11.12 -33.30 55.32
C ASN A 108 -9.96 -32.67 56.11
N TYR A 109 -9.60 -31.43 55.74
CA TYR A 109 -8.51 -30.65 56.36
C TYR A 109 -8.86 -30.20 57.78
N VAL A 110 -7.95 -30.42 58.73
CA VAL A 110 -8.04 -29.87 60.10
C VAL A 110 -7.37 -28.50 60.12
N SER A 111 -8.15 -27.44 60.40
CA SER A 111 -7.58 -26.13 60.74
C SER A 111 -7.00 -26.16 62.15
N LEU A 112 -5.76 -25.67 62.31
CA LEU A 112 -5.10 -25.52 63.61
C LEU A 112 -5.79 -24.46 64.51
N ASP A 113 -6.68 -23.62 63.97
CA ASP A 113 -7.47 -22.66 64.74
C ASP A 113 -8.51 -23.33 65.66
N ALA A 114 -8.81 -24.63 65.45
CA ALA A 114 -9.69 -25.40 66.32
C ALA A 114 -9.01 -25.91 67.61
N LEU A 115 -7.69 -25.70 67.76
CA LEU A 115 -6.96 -25.98 69.00
C LEU A 115 -6.97 -24.73 69.89
N ASP A 116 -7.98 -24.60 70.75
CA ASP A 116 -8.01 -23.63 71.84
C ASP A 116 -7.00 -24.06 72.93
N ILE A 117 -5.70 -23.82 72.69
CA ILE A 117 -4.63 -24.01 73.68
C ILE A 117 -4.57 -22.76 74.56
N ASN A 118 -5.55 -22.60 75.43
CA ASN A 118 -5.43 -21.71 76.59
C ASN A 118 -4.66 -22.43 77.70
N ALA A 119 -3.34 -22.56 77.54
CA ALA A 119 -2.43 -22.93 78.61
C ALA A 119 -1.33 -21.86 78.72
N SER A 120 -1.40 -21.06 79.79
CA SER A 120 -0.37 -20.09 80.16
C SER A 120 0.95 -20.80 80.41
N VAL A 121 1.92 -20.66 79.50
CA VAL A 121 3.28 -21.15 79.72
C VAL A 121 4.16 -19.98 80.13
N ALA A 122 4.66 -20.05 81.36
CA ALA A 122 5.68 -19.17 81.89
C ALA A 122 6.96 -19.28 81.05
N THR A 123 7.54 -18.12 80.75
CA THR A 123 8.72 -17.89 79.95
C THR A 123 9.94 -18.69 80.40
N GLY A 124 10.53 -19.47 79.48
CA GLY A 124 11.93 -19.92 79.60
C GLY A 124 12.22 -21.37 79.21
N ALA A 125 12.11 -21.71 77.92
CA ALA A 125 12.87 -22.81 77.30
C ALA A 125 12.94 -22.58 75.78
N ILE A 126 14.11 -22.20 75.28
CA ILE A 126 14.39 -22.19 73.83
C ILE A 126 14.73 -23.63 73.44
N VAL A 127 13.72 -24.35 72.95
CA VAL A 127 13.94 -25.31 71.86
C VAL A 127 13.61 -24.52 70.61
N ALA A 128 14.58 -24.37 69.71
CA ALA A 128 14.35 -23.84 68.37
C ALA A 128 13.50 -24.85 67.58
N VAL A 129 12.22 -24.93 67.90
CA VAL A 129 11.21 -25.26 66.92
C VAL A 129 11.00 -23.93 66.20
N ALA A 130 11.32 -23.90 64.90
CA ALA A 130 10.94 -22.80 64.02
C ALA A 130 9.49 -22.42 64.34
N ASP A 131 9.15 -21.14 64.24
CA ASP A 131 7.80 -20.63 64.40
C ASP A 131 6.82 -21.35 63.45
N LEU A 132 6.29 -22.50 63.90
CA LEU A 132 5.40 -23.38 63.14
C LEU A 132 3.97 -22.83 63.10
N SER A 133 3.71 -21.68 63.71
CA SER A 133 2.44 -20.96 63.54
C SER A 133 2.17 -20.59 62.07
N SER A 134 3.16 -20.79 61.18
CA SER A 134 3.09 -20.46 59.76
C SER A 134 3.49 -21.60 58.79
N ALA A 135 3.72 -22.82 59.28
CA ALA A 135 4.17 -23.93 58.45
C ALA A 135 3.04 -24.92 58.14
N THR A 136 2.71 -25.07 56.86
CA THR A 136 1.75 -26.08 56.37
C THR A 136 2.51 -27.35 55.98
N PHE A 137 2.13 -28.50 56.52
CA PHE A 137 2.69 -29.79 56.11
C PHE A 137 1.76 -30.47 55.10
N ALA A 138 2.30 -30.87 53.95
CA ALA A 138 1.60 -31.72 52.98
C ALA A 138 2.11 -33.15 53.14
N ILE A 139 1.24 -34.08 53.54
CA ILE A 139 1.53 -35.52 53.56
C ILE A 139 1.02 -36.10 52.25
N ASN A 140 1.92 -36.56 51.38
CA ASN A 140 1.56 -37.23 50.15
C ASN A 140 1.24 -38.70 50.44
N ALA A 141 0.06 -39.18 50.09
CA ALA A 141 -0.42 -40.49 50.52
C ALA A 141 0.04 -41.66 49.64
N GLU A 142 0.67 -41.42 48.48
CA GLU A 142 0.78 -42.45 47.42
C GLU A 142 2.20 -42.80 46.94
N THR A 143 3.27 -42.19 47.45
CA THR A 143 4.64 -42.55 47.01
C THR A 143 5.43 -43.30 48.09
N THR A 144 5.82 -44.54 47.78
CA THR A 144 6.61 -45.44 48.64
C THR A 144 8.12 -45.34 48.41
N THR A 145 8.58 -44.43 47.55
CA THR A 145 10.00 -44.25 47.21
C THR A 145 10.46 -42.86 47.62
N ALA A 146 11.34 -42.79 48.62
CA ALA A 146 11.86 -41.52 49.17
C ALA A 146 12.97 -40.93 48.29
N LEU A 147 12.92 -39.62 48.04
CA LEU A 147 14.01 -38.86 47.42
C LEU A 147 14.91 -38.22 48.50
N PRO A 148 16.16 -37.84 48.16
CA PRO A 148 17.03 -37.11 49.08
C PRO A 148 16.39 -35.78 49.52
N GLY A 149 16.10 -35.65 50.82
CA GLY A 149 15.42 -34.49 51.42
C GLY A 149 14.03 -34.79 51.99
N ASP A 150 13.49 -36.00 51.78
CA ASP A 150 12.20 -36.39 52.34
C ASP A 150 12.31 -37.02 53.75
N ILE A 151 11.24 -36.88 54.54
CA ILE A 151 11.07 -37.48 55.87
C ILE A 151 10.20 -38.74 55.72
N ALA A 152 10.77 -39.92 55.99
CA ALA A 152 10.03 -41.18 56.01
C ALA A 152 9.35 -41.40 57.37
N PHE A 153 8.04 -41.62 57.36
CA PHE A 153 7.25 -41.97 58.54
C PHE A 153 7.22 -43.50 58.76
N SER A 154 7.08 -43.93 60.01
CA SER A 154 7.12 -45.35 60.42
C SER A 154 6.02 -46.24 59.81
N ASN A 155 4.97 -45.64 59.24
CA ASN A 155 3.90 -46.36 58.54
C ASN A 155 4.16 -46.53 57.03
N GLY A 156 5.37 -46.19 56.55
CA GLY A 156 5.76 -46.33 55.14
C GLY A 156 5.39 -45.14 54.24
N LYS A 157 4.84 -44.05 54.80
CA LYS A 157 4.57 -42.81 54.05
C LYS A 157 5.77 -41.88 54.07
N VAL A 158 5.90 -41.05 53.04
CA VAL A 158 7.01 -40.11 52.87
C VAL A 158 6.44 -38.68 52.85
N GLY A 159 6.98 -37.77 53.67
CA GLY A 159 6.59 -36.36 53.72
C GLY A 159 7.74 -35.44 53.34
N ARG A 160 7.45 -34.41 52.55
CA ARG A 160 8.43 -33.43 52.08
C ARG A 160 8.26 -32.09 52.79
N LEU A 161 9.35 -31.50 53.28
CA LEU A 161 9.32 -30.17 53.87
C LEU A 161 9.28 -29.13 52.74
N VAL A 162 8.18 -28.37 52.62
CA VAL A 162 8.02 -27.33 51.60
C VAL A 162 8.29 -25.97 52.23
N THR A 163 9.38 -25.32 51.82
CA THR A 163 9.65 -23.92 52.21
C THR A 163 8.72 -22.96 51.45
N ARG A 164 8.25 -21.92 52.14
CA ARG A 164 7.33 -20.89 51.62
C ARG A 164 7.87 -20.31 50.30
N GLY A 165 7.14 -20.55 49.20
CA GLY A 165 7.48 -20.09 47.85
C GLY A 165 7.31 -21.15 46.76
N GLU A 166 7.39 -22.45 47.10
CA GLU A 166 7.08 -23.53 46.16
C GLU A 166 5.67 -24.09 46.41
N ILE A 167 4.79 -23.94 45.43
CA ILE A 167 3.60 -24.79 45.34
C ILE A 167 4.04 -26.08 44.63
N ILE A 168 3.98 -27.22 45.33
CA ILE A 168 4.14 -28.55 44.73
C ILE A 168 2.79 -28.92 44.07
N PRO A 169 2.67 -29.00 42.73
CA PRO A 169 1.37 -29.10 42.05
C PRO A 169 0.73 -30.49 42.07
N GLU A 170 1.32 -31.50 42.71
CA GLU A 170 0.70 -32.84 42.81
C GLU A 170 -0.65 -32.83 43.54
N GLN A 171 -1.02 -31.73 44.21
CA GLN A 171 -2.34 -31.55 44.84
C GLN A 171 -3.34 -30.68 44.04
N LEU A 172 -3.06 -30.39 42.77
CA LEU A 172 -4.01 -29.69 41.89
C LEU A 172 -4.27 -30.52 40.64
N HIS A 173 -4.82 -31.72 40.81
CA HIS A 173 -5.60 -32.36 39.76
C HIS A 173 -6.88 -31.50 39.56
N SER A 174 -6.79 -30.53 38.64
CA SER A 174 -7.80 -29.51 38.31
C SER A 174 -8.08 -28.47 39.41
N PRO A 175 -7.21 -27.45 39.61
CA PRO A 175 -7.62 -26.26 40.35
C PRO A 175 -8.85 -25.65 39.66
N SER A 176 -9.88 -25.33 40.44
CA SER A 176 -10.98 -24.51 39.91
C SER A 176 -10.40 -23.19 39.39
N ALA A 177 -10.95 -22.70 38.28
CA ALA A 177 -10.49 -21.50 37.58
C ALA A 177 -10.20 -20.31 38.53
N ASN A 178 -11.03 -20.15 39.57
CA ASN A 178 -10.91 -19.10 40.59
C ASN A 178 -9.65 -19.17 41.46
N ALA A 179 -9.11 -20.37 41.73
CA ALA A 179 -7.92 -20.53 42.56
C ALA A 179 -6.66 -20.02 41.83
N ILE A 180 -6.58 -20.25 40.51
CA ILE A 180 -5.48 -19.76 39.68
C ILE A 180 -5.57 -18.24 39.55
N THR A 181 -6.75 -17.68 39.24
CA THR A 181 -6.91 -16.21 39.12
C THR A 181 -6.54 -15.51 40.42
N THR A 182 -6.95 -16.06 41.57
CA THR A 182 -6.60 -15.51 42.88
C THR A 182 -5.10 -15.64 43.18
N ALA A 183 -4.47 -16.76 42.81
CA ALA A 183 -3.02 -16.94 42.98
C ALA A 183 -2.22 -16.00 42.07
N LEU A 184 -2.62 -15.86 40.81
CA LEU A 184 -2.02 -14.94 39.85
C LEU A 184 -2.18 -13.48 40.30
N ALA A 185 -3.37 -13.07 40.74
CA ALA A 185 -3.61 -11.72 41.24
C ALA A 185 -2.81 -11.43 42.51
N ARG A 186 -2.69 -12.41 43.43
CA ARG A 186 -1.85 -12.27 44.64
C ARG A 186 -0.36 -12.20 44.32
N GLN A 187 0.14 -13.01 43.40
CA GLN A 187 1.56 -12.99 43.00
C GLN A 187 1.91 -11.74 42.17
N ALA A 188 1.01 -11.28 41.29
CA ALA A 188 1.16 -10.02 40.57
C ALA A 188 1.25 -8.83 41.54
N ALA A 189 0.47 -8.83 42.62
CA ALA A 189 0.59 -7.84 43.69
C ALA A 189 1.92 -7.92 44.47
N ALA A 190 2.56 -9.09 44.52
CA ALA A 190 3.79 -9.34 45.25
C ALA A 190 5.09 -9.02 44.48
N LYS A 191 5.01 -8.59 43.21
CA LYS A 191 6.17 -8.34 42.31
C LYS A 191 7.00 -9.60 42.00
N GLU A 192 6.39 -10.78 42.04
CA GLU A 192 7.09 -12.06 41.84
C GLU A 192 6.98 -12.59 40.41
N VAL A 193 7.96 -13.42 40.01
CA VAL A 193 7.93 -14.18 38.75
C VAL A 193 6.97 -15.36 38.90
N ILE A 194 5.98 -15.43 38.02
CA ILE A 194 4.99 -16.50 37.98
C ILE A 194 5.52 -17.60 37.05
N SER A 195 5.88 -18.75 37.63
CA SER A 195 6.32 -19.93 36.86
C SER A 195 5.17 -20.92 36.65
N LEU A 196 4.70 -21.08 35.42
CA LEU A 196 3.67 -22.05 35.07
C LEU A 196 4.29 -23.44 34.89
N ARG A 197 3.73 -24.45 35.58
CA ARG A 197 4.22 -25.84 35.58
C ARG A 197 3.23 -26.84 34.95
N ALA A 198 1.93 -26.55 34.97
CA ALA A 198 0.92 -27.43 34.37
C ALA A 198 0.88 -27.29 32.84
N GLU A 199 0.45 -28.34 32.16
CA GLU A 199 0.33 -28.35 30.70
C GLU A 199 -0.81 -27.46 30.20
N THR A 200 -1.94 -27.40 30.92
CA THR A 200 -3.10 -26.59 30.52
C THR A 200 -3.81 -25.97 31.74
N TYR A 201 -4.20 -24.70 31.59
CA TYR A 201 -4.98 -23.90 32.51
C TYR A 201 -6.26 -23.45 31.79
N GLU A 202 -7.43 -23.88 32.27
CA GLU A 202 -8.74 -23.53 31.71
C GLU A 202 -9.34 -22.33 32.47
N ALA A 203 -9.74 -21.30 31.73
CA ALA A 203 -10.26 -20.04 32.21
C ALA A 203 -11.72 -19.86 31.78
N GLY A 204 -12.63 -20.53 32.48
CA GLY A 204 -14.08 -20.40 32.23
C GLY A 204 -14.70 -19.12 32.76
N ASP A 205 -14.32 -18.71 33.98
CA ASP A 205 -14.86 -17.53 34.67
C ASP A 205 -13.75 -16.64 35.25
N TRP A 206 -12.63 -16.46 34.52
CA TRP A 206 -11.56 -15.61 35.02
C TRP A 206 -12.00 -14.15 35.05
N SER A 207 -11.82 -13.49 36.20
CA SER A 207 -11.65 -12.05 36.20
C SER A 207 -10.31 -11.73 35.55
N THR A 208 -10.29 -10.74 34.68
CA THR A 208 -9.06 -10.19 34.10
C THR A 208 -8.05 -9.89 35.20
N VAL A 209 -6.80 -10.34 35.03
CA VAL A 209 -5.73 -10.09 35.99
C VAL A 209 -5.34 -8.62 35.89
N THR A 210 -5.50 -7.84 36.96
CA THR A 210 -5.10 -6.43 37.00
C THR A 210 -3.83 -6.25 37.84
N SER A 211 -2.85 -5.50 37.35
CA SER A 211 -1.62 -5.17 38.09
C SER A 211 -1.10 -3.79 37.75
N THR A 212 -0.61 -3.07 38.76
CA THR A 212 0.15 -1.83 38.58
C THR A 212 1.67 -2.01 38.74
N HIS A 213 2.11 -3.24 38.98
CA HIS A 213 3.51 -3.60 39.18
C HIS A 213 4.03 -4.43 38.02
N LYS A 214 5.34 -4.68 38.00
CA LYS A 214 5.95 -5.62 37.06
C LYS A 214 5.29 -7.00 37.18
N VAL A 215 4.87 -7.55 36.04
CA VAL A 215 4.34 -8.90 35.88
C VAL A 215 5.28 -9.68 34.97
N SER A 216 5.83 -10.79 35.46
CA SER A 216 6.65 -11.72 34.66
C SER A 216 6.04 -13.10 34.77
N ILE A 217 5.50 -13.62 33.67
CA ILE A 217 4.91 -14.95 33.57
C ILE A 217 5.75 -15.77 32.60
N LYS A 218 6.33 -16.86 33.11
CA LYS A 218 7.17 -17.77 32.33
C LYS A 218 6.64 -19.17 32.47
N SER A 219 6.58 -19.93 31.38
CA SER A 219 6.32 -21.37 31.48
C SER A 219 7.60 -22.16 31.22
N LEU A 220 7.83 -23.18 32.06
CA LEU A 220 8.93 -24.12 31.84
C LEU A 220 8.59 -25.17 30.77
N ASN A 221 7.30 -25.45 30.56
CA ASN A 221 6.81 -26.60 29.79
C ASN A 221 5.83 -26.23 28.65
N LYS A 222 5.89 -25.01 28.09
CA LYS A 222 4.93 -24.54 27.07
C LYS A 222 3.47 -24.63 27.53
N SER A 223 3.22 -24.20 28.77
CA SER A 223 1.90 -24.20 29.38
C SER A 223 0.88 -23.49 28.49
N LYS A 224 -0.27 -24.12 28.33
CA LYS A 224 -1.43 -23.56 27.65
C LYS A 224 -2.35 -22.87 28.64
N ILE A 225 -2.78 -21.66 28.34
CA ILE A 225 -3.84 -20.95 29.02
C ILE A 225 -4.97 -20.80 28.02
N ARG A 226 -6.12 -21.40 28.29
CA ARG A 226 -7.30 -21.37 27.43
C ARG A 226 -8.41 -20.60 28.11
N CYS A 227 -9.02 -19.64 27.44
CA CYS A 227 -10.28 -19.06 27.85
C CYS A 227 -11.44 -19.73 27.12
N THR A 228 -12.40 -20.27 27.86
CA THR A 228 -13.62 -20.85 27.26
C THR A 228 -14.74 -19.83 27.10
N ASN A 229 -14.61 -18.65 27.74
CA ASN A 229 -15.49 -17.50 27.56
C ASN A 229 -14.79 -16.43 26.71
N VAL A 230 -15.02 -16.48 25.39
CA VAL A 230 -14.29 -15.75 24.34
C VAL A 230 -14.39 -14.21 24.38
N GLU A 231 -15.00 -13.63 25.41
CA GLU A 231 -15.18 -12.17 25.58
C GLU A 231 -14.29 -11.56 26.68
N ARG A 232 -13.33 -12.32 27.22
CA ARG A 232 -12.51 -11.88 28.36
C ARG A 232 -11.06 -11.57 27.96
N ASP A 233 -10.50 -10.56 28.62
CA ASP A 233 -9.08 -10.24 28.56
C ASP A 233 -8.32 -11.03 29.62
N PHE A 234 -7.08 -11.43 29.31
CA PHE A 234 -6.22 -12.13 30.24
C PHE A 234 -5.58 -11.19 31.27
N LEU A 235 -4.78 -10.20 30.82
CA LEU A 235 -3.97 -9.33 31.69
C LEU A 235 -4.19 -7.84 31.37
N HIS A 236 -4.52 -7.06 32.40
CA HIS A 236 -4.49 -5.60 32.42
C HIS A 236 -3.30 -5.16 33.28
N CYS A 237 -2.24 -4.63 32.69
CA CYS A 237 -1.03 -4.29 33.43
C CYS A 237 -0.53 -2.88 33.10
N SER A 238 -0.23 -2.09 34.14
CA SER A 238 0.38 -0.76 34.00
C SER A 238 1.85 -0.70 34.47
N GLY A 239 2.45 -1.84 34.81
CA GLY A 239 3.89 -1.99 35.04
C GLY A 239 4.57 -2.81 33.93
N ALA A 240 5.86 -3.11 34.10
CA ALA A 240 6.62 -3.91 33.12
C ALA A 240 6.02 -5.32 32.92
N ILE A 241 6.04 -5.82 31.69
CA ILE A 241 5.41 -7.08 31.29
C ILE A 241 6.45 -7.99 30.66
N GLU A 242 6.53 -9.23 31.13
CA GLU A 242 7.31 -10.30 30.51
C GLU A 242 6.44 -11.55 30.38
N LEU A 243 6.17 -11.99 29.16
CA LEU A 243 5.50 -13.26 28.85
C LEU A 243 6.47 -14.13 28.07
N ASP A 244 6.76 -15.34 28.56
CA ASP A 244 7.73 -16.23 27.91
C ASP A 244 7.26 -17.69 27.87
N ASN A 245 7.30 -18.28 26.67
CA ASN A 245 7.05 -19.69 26.42
C ASN A 245 5.62 -20.15 26.77
N ILE A 246 4.58 -19.35 26.50
CA ILE A 246 3.17 -19.62 26.86
C ILE A 246 2.31 -19.76 25.61
N MET A 247 1.33 -20.68 25.62
CA MET A 247 0.28 -20.75 24.60
C MET A 247 -1.01 -20.13 25.13
N PHE A 248 -1.53 -19.12 24.46
CA PHE A 248 -2.82 -18.48 24.75
C PHE A 248 -3.87 -18.93 23.73
N GLU A 249 -5.05 -19.34 24.21
CA GLU A 249 -6.17 -19.72 23.35
C GLU A 249 -7.48 -19.07 23.79
N GLY A 250 -8.25 -18.53 22.83
CA GLY A 250 -9.66 -18.18 23.04
C GLY A 250 -9.91 -16.88 23.81
N PHE A 251 -8.89 -16.05 24.04
CA PHE A 251 -9.04 -14.75 24.70
C PHE A 251 -9.59 -13.69 23.75
N ARG A 252 -10.17 -12.62 24.30
CA ARG A 252 -10.36 -11.38 23.56
C ARG A 252 -8.99 -10.69 23.39
N ASP A 253 -8.45 -10.14 24.47
CA ASP A 253 -7.10 -9.57 24.50
C ASP A 253 -6.20 -10.33 25.47
N VAL A 254 -4.95 -10.63 25.09
CA VAL A 254 -4.01 -11.27 26.03
C VAL A 254 -3.39 -10.25 26.99
N VAL A 255 -2.97 -9.09 26.47
CA VAL A 255 -2.42 -8.00 27.28
C VAL A 255 -3.12 -6.71 26.88
N VAL A 256 -3.63 -5.99 27.88
CA VAL A 256 -4.15 -4.64 27.77
C VAL A 256 -3.35 -3.76 28.71
N ILE A 257 -2.85 -2.64 28.21
CA ILE A 257 -2.23 -1.61 29.04
C ILE A 257 -3.24 -0.48 29.20
N PRO A 258 -3.67 -0.15 30.43
CA PRO A 258 -4.65 0.90 30.65
C PRO A 258 -4.15 2.27 30.18
N GLU A 259 -5.08 3.10 29.69
CA GLU A 259 -4.90 4.52 29.32
C GLU A 259 -3.99 5.31 30.26
N ALA A 260 -4.31 5.24 31.56
CA ALA A 260 -3.68 6.04 32.60
C ALA A 260 -2.45 5.35 33.19
N ALA A 261 -1.86 4.37 32.49
CA ALA A 261 -0.65 3.72 32.94
C ALA A 261 0.51 4.73 33.00
N PRO A 262 1.34 4.68 34.06
CA PRO A 262 2.59 5.44 34.09
C PRO A 262 3.56 4.92 33.01
N ASP A 263 4.74 5.54 32.91
CA ASP A 263 5.82 5.02 32.08
C ASP A 263 6.10 3.54 32.37
N ILE A 264 6.22 2.75 31.30
CA ILE A 264 6.47 1.30 31.37
C ILE A 264 7.88 1.02 30.89
N ASP A 265 8.70 0.44 31.76
CA ASP A 265 10.10 0.16 31.46
C ASP A 265 10.28 -0.88 30.34
N LEU A 266 9.44 -1.93 30.32
CA LEU A 266 9.61 -3.06 29.42
C LEU A 266 8.28 -3.75 29.12
N VAL A 267 8.03 -4.05 27.85
CA VAL A 267 7.08 -5.06 27.40
C VAL A 267 7.85 -6.11 26.61
N SER A 268 7.87 -7.35 27.07
CA SER A 268 8.57 -8.47 26.44
C SER A 268 7.61 -9.65 26.24
N ILE A 269 7.41 -10.07 25.00
CA ILE A 269 6.58 -11.23 24.65
C ILE A 269 7.44 -12.14 23.77
N THR A 270 7.87 -13.26 24.32
CA THR A 270 8.80 -14.17 23.65
C THR A 270 8.32 -15.61 23.65
N ASN A 271 8.61 -16.34 22.57
CA ASN A 271 8.30 -17.78 22.47
C ASN A 271 6.83 -18.13 22.74
N CYS A 272 5.89 -17.19 22.56
CA CYS A 272 4.48 -17.41 22.86
C CYS A 272 3.71 -17.88 21.61
N LYS A 273 2.63 -18.62 21.82
CA LYS A 273 1.68 -19.01 20.78
C LYS A 273 0.32 -18.42 21.05
N PHE A 274 -0.37 -17.94 20.03
CA PHE A 274 -1.69 -17.32 20.13
C PHE A 274 -2.63 -17.99 19.13
N SER A 275 -3.74 -18.55 19.61
CA SER A 275 -4.75 -19.13 18.73
C SER A 275 -6.16 -18.74 19.14
N ASN A 276 -7.01 -18.44 18.17
CA ASN A 276 -8.39 -18.02 18.40
C ASN A 276 -8.50 -16.78 19.32
N VAL A 277 -7.54 -15.85 19.22
CA VAL A 277 -7.58 -14.58 19.98
C VAL A 277 -8.45 -13.60 19.21
N ARG A 278 -9.61 -13.23 19.79
CA ARG A 278 -10.67 -12.48 19.11
C ARG A 278 -10.56 -10.99 19.31
N TYR A 279 -10.91 -10.26 18.27
CA TYR A 279 -11.16 -8.85 18.35
C TYR A 279 -12.65 -8.53 18.60
N ALA A 280 -12.98 -7.76 19.64
CA ALA A 280 -14.37 -7.40 19.93
C ALA A 280 -14.65 -5.90 19.66
N GLY A 281 -14.76 -5.52 18.38
CA GLY A 281 -15.47 -4.31 17.91
C GLY A 281 -14.95 -2.93 18.36
N GLN A 282 -14.73 -2.02 17.39
CA GLN A 282 -14.34 -0.58 17.48
C GLN A 282 -13.20 -0.13 18.44
N ARG A 283 -12.77 -0.98 19.35
CA ARG A 283 -11.58 -0.80 20.17
C ARG A 283 -10.70 -1.95 19.76
N GLU A 284 -9.67 -1.61 18.96
CA GLU A 284 -8.55 -2.41 18.41
C GLU A 284 -7.98 -3.34 19.51
N LEU A 285 -7.07 -4.26 19.22
CA LEU A 285 -6.20 -4.76 20.30
C LEU A 285 -5.37 -3.53 20.70
N THR A 286 -6.05 -2.57 21.32
CA THR A 286 -5.78 -1.15 21.17
C THR A 286 -5.19 -0.79 22.48
N TRP A 287 -3.98 -0.34 22.36
CA TRP A 287 -3.35 0.54 23.30
C TRP A 287 -3.93 1.91 22.97
N LYS A 288 -5.27 2.10 23.03
CA LYS A 288 -5.91 3.28 22.41
C LYS A 288 -5.50 4.57 23.08
N THR A 289 -4.92 4.46 24.26
CA THR A 289 -4.60 5.60 25.07
C THR A 289 -3.30 5.36 25.81
N VAL A 290 -2.52 6.41 25.75
CA VAL A 290 -1.08 6.37 25.69
C VAL A 290 -0.55 6.34 27.12
N PRO A 291 0.05 5.24 27.62
CA PRO A 291 0.97 5.39 28.75
C PRO A 291 1.94 6.50 28.38
N SER A 292 2.34 7.34 29.35
CA SER A 292 3.19 8.50 29.03
C SER A 292 4.42 8.11 28.20
N ARG A 293 4.92 6.87 28.34
CA ARG A 293 5.95 6.25 27.50
C ARG A 293 6.11 4.75 27.74
N ILE A 294 6.51 3.98 26.71
CA ILE A 294 7.09 2.63 26.88
C ILE A 294 8.58 2.67 26.54
N ALA A 295 9.47 2.40 27.48
CA ALA A 295 10.91 2.52 27.22
C ALA A 295 11.41 1.45 26.23
N LYS A 296 10.93 0.20 26.32
CA LYS A 296 11.36 -0.89 25.45
C LYS A 296 10.26 -1.92 25.17
N ILE A 297 10.10 -2.28 23.90
CA ILE A 297 9.23 -3.36 23.43
C ILE A 297 10.09 -4.46 22.81
N VAL A 298 9.90 -5.72 23.20
CA VAL A 298 10.57 -6.90 22.65
C VAL A 298 9.54 -7.96 22.28
N ILE A 299 9.47 -8.32 20.99
CA ILE A 299 8.49 -9.30 20.49
C ILE A 299 9.22 -10.30 19.60
N LYS A 300 9.52 -11.49 20.12
CA LYS A 300 10.36 -12.46 19.40
C LYS A 300 9.87 -13.89 19.45
N HIS A 301 10.04 -14.61 18.34
CA HIS A 301 9.77 -16.05 18.28
C HIS A 301 8.33 -16.42 18.64
N ASN A 302 7.38 -15.54 18.35
CA ASN A 302 5.97 -15.81 18.61
C ASN A 302 5.27 -16.40 17.38
N GLU A 303 4.18 -17.12 17.62
CA GLU A 303 3.30 -17.67 16.58
C GLU A 303 1.86 -17.18 16.82
N ILE A 304 1.23 -16.55 15.83
CA ILE A 304 -0.20 -16.22 15.84
C ILE A 304 -0.88 -17.00 14.72
N ASN A 305 -1.89 -17.80 15.07
CA ASN A 305 -2.68 -18.58 14.11
C ASN A 305 -4.16 -18.53 14.48
N ASN A 306 -4.91 -17.70 13.75
CA ASN A 306 -6.34 -17.44 14.01
C ASN A 306 -7.26 -18.01 12.93
N LYS A 307 -6.87 -19.09 12.25
CA LYS A 307 -7.61 -19.65 11.11
C LYS A 307 -9.11 -19.87 11.39
N ALA A 308 -9.48 -20.39 12.57
CA ALA A 308 -10.89 -20.64 12.86
C ALA A 308 -11.72 -19.34 13.01
N LEU A 309 -11.10 -18.23 13.43
CA LEU A 309 -11.74 -16.91 13.45
C LEU A 309 -11.85 -16.34 12.05
N TYR A 310 -10.77 -16.43 11.28
CA TYR A 310 -10.70 -16.02 9.88
C TYR A 310 -11.78 -16.70 9.03
N ASP A 311 -11.88 -18.03 9.12
CA ASP A 311 -12.89 -18.82 8.40
C ASP A 311 -14.33 -18.46 8.83
N ALA A 312 -14.50 -17.96 10.06
CA ALA A 312 -15.79 -17.51 10.58
C ALA A 312 -16.10 -16.04 10.21
N GLY A 313 -15.25 -15.36 9.43
CA GLY A 313 -15.38 -13.94 9.12
C GLY A 313 -15.20 -13.03 10.35
N LEU A 314 -14.60 -13.55 11.42
CA LEU A 314 -14.35 -12.79 12.63
C LEU A 314 -13.00 -12.08 12.52
N PHE A 315 -13.03 -10.78 12.76
CA PHE A 315 -11.84 -9.94 12.69
C PHE A 315 -10.86 -10.27 13.83
N SER A 316 -9.55 -10.13 13.56
CA SER A 316 -8.48 -10.19 14.55
C SER A 316 -7.26 -9.39 14.06
N LYS A 317 -6.51 -8.76 14.97
CA LYS A 317 -5.21 -8.11 14.68
C LYS A 317 -4.09 -8.89 15.39
N GLY A 318 -2.84 -8.66 15.00
CA GLY A 318 -1.68 -9.21 15.68
C GLY A 318 -1.20 -8.31 16.82
N PHE A 319 0.08 -7.93 16.81
CA PHE A 319 0.64 -7.03 17.83
C PHE A 319 0.50 -5.58 17.40
N VAL A 320 -0.21 -4.81 18.22
CA VAL A 320 -0.52 -3.41 17.96
C VAL A 320 -0.04 -2.59 19.16
N PHE A 321 0.67 -1.50 18.93
CA PHE A 321 1.17 -0.59 19.95
C PHE A 321 1.01 0.85 19.47
N PHE A 322 0.17 1.62 20.18
CA PHE A 322 0.05 3.05 19.98
C PHE A 322 0.67 3.82 21.15
N GLY A 323 1.38 4.91 20.82
CA GLY A 323 2.00 5.78 21.81
C GLY A 323 3.52 5.85 21.68
N PRO A 324 4.17 6.73 22.47
CA PRO A 324 5.59 6.95 22.41
C PRO A 324 6.33 5.77 23.01
N PHE A 325 7.33 5.28 22.28
CA PHE A 325 8.25 4.28 22.76
C PHE A 325 9.67 4.53 22.29
N THR A 326 10.65 4.17 23.12
CA THR A 326 12.06 4.54 22.85
C THR A 326 12.80 3.51 22.02
N SER A 327 12.34 2.26 22.04
CA SER A 327 12.90 1.18 21.23
C SER A 327 11.91 0.04 21.05
N VAL A 328 11.91 -0.54 19.85
CA VAL A 328 11.16 -1.76 19.51
C VAL A 328 12.14 -2.75 18.89
N ASP A 329 12.10 -3.99 19.36
CA ASP A 329 12.89 -5.09 18.85
C ASP A 329 11.95 -6.27 18.56
N CYS A 330 11.37 -6.27 17.36
CA CYS A 330 10.32 -7.19 16.92
C CYS A 330 10.85 -8.07 15.78
N GLY A 331 11.05 -9.36 16.03
CA GLY A 331 11.52 -10.23 14.96
C GLY A 331 11.39 -11.72 15.17
N HIS A 332 11.54 -12.48 14.09
CA HIS A 332 11.38 -13.94 14.09
C HIS A 332 9.98 -14.42 14.53
N ASN A 333 8.93 -13.67 14.23
CA ASN A 333 7.56 -14.07 14.53
C ASN A 333 6.86 -14.67 13.28
N GLU A 334 5.92 -15.57 13.49
CA GLU A 334 5.03 -16.11 12.46
C GLU A 334 3.58 -15.67 12.74
N MET A 335 2.92 -14.99 11.81
CA MET A 335 1.56 -14.46 12.01
C MET A 335 0.69 -14.77 10.81
N ARG A 336 -0.41 -15.49 11.03
CA ARG A 336 -1.27 -15.93 9.93
C ARG A 336 -2.75 -15.88 10.25
N TRP A 337 -3.56 -15.69 9.21
CA TRP A 337 -5.03 -15.75 9.27
C TRP A 337 -5.64 -14.67 10.18
N LEU A 338 -5.25 -13.41 9.94
CA LEU A 338 -5.75 -12.27 10.69
C LEU A 338 -6.75 -11.47 9.84
N GLY A 339 -7.66 -10.79 10.53
CA GLY A 339 -8.66 -9.94 9.90
C GLY A 339 -8.20 -8.50 9.63
N GLY A 340 -7.07 -8.07 10.19
CA GLY A 340 -6.50 -6.74 10.03
C GLY A 340 -5.01 -6.77 10.33
N SER A 341 -4.41 -5.62 10.67
CA SER A 341 -2.95 -5.50 10.71
C SER A 341 -2.24 -6.53 11.61
N ALA A 342 -1.16 -7.13 11.11
CA ALA A 342 -0.40 -8.15 11.86
C ALA A 342 0.60 -7.51 12.83
N LEU A 343 1.31 -6.48 12.38
CA LEU A 343 2.19 -5.65 13.22
C LEU A 343 1.83 -4.19 13.04
N GLU A 344 1.63 -3.47 14.13
CA GLU A 344 1.31 -2.05 14.10
C GLU A 344 2.04 -1.32 15.23
N PHE A 345 3.03 -0.52 14.87
CA PHE A 345 3.79 0.36 15.76
C PHE A 345 3.56 1.79 15.29
N ALA A 346 2.40 2.34 15.65
CA ALA A 346 1.87 3.51 14.98
C ALA A 346 1.33 4.54 15.97
N ASN A 347 1.37 5.80 15.58
CA ASN A 347 0.52 6.83 16.14
C ASN A 347 0.30 7.87 15.03
N ASP A 348 -0.95 8.25 14.80
CA ASP A 348 -1.30 9.17 13.71
C ASP A 348 -1.16 10.65 14.09
N ALA A 349 -0.43 10.96 15.16
CA ALA A 349 -0.11 12.31 15.60
C ALA A 349 1.35 12.66 15.29
N TYR A 350 1.57 13.75 14.55
CA TYR A 350 2.91 14.21 14.12
C TYR A 350 3.85 14.39 15.31
N GLU A 351 3.37 15.03 16.38
CA GLU A 351 4.13 15.32 17.59
C GLU A 351 4.63 14.07 18.30
N THR A 352 3.93 12.94 18.17
CA THR A 352 4.30 11.68 18.83
C THR A 352 5.27 10.82 18.00
N GLN A 353 5.35 11.08 16.70
CA GLN A 353 6.21 10.33 15.78
C GLN A 353 7.71 10.54 16.10
N ASP A 354 8.08 11.65 16.73
CA ASP A 354 9.47 11.91 17.17
C ASP A 354 9.81 11.18 18.47
N ASP A 355 8.79 10.86 19.27
CA ASP A 355 8.95 10.12 20.53
C ASP A 355 8.93 8.59 20.32
N MET A 356 8.67 8.14 19.10
CA MET A 356 8.68 6.74 18.67
C MET A 356 9.98 6.44 17.91
N GLU A 357 11.05 6.10 18.62
CA GLU A 357 12.38 5.93 18.03
C GLU A 357 12.88 4.46 18.04
N ASN A 358 13.89 4.17 17.20
CA ASN A 358 14.70 2.94 17.22
C ASN A 358 13.84 1.66 17.10
N ILE A 359 13.00 1.63 16.06
CA ILE A 359 12.10 0.52 15.78
C ILE A 359 12.80 -0.47 14.85
N HIS A 360 12.93 -1.72 15.25
CA HIS A 360 13.47 -2.79 14.41
C HIS A 360 12.41 -3.88 14.23
N VAL A 361 11.92 -4.04 13.01
CA VAL A 361 10.96 -5.09 12.62
C VAL A 361 11.61 -6.00 11.58
N TYR A 362 11.97 -7.23 11.96
CA TYR A 362 12.81 -8.05 11.10
C TYR A 362 12.60 -9.57 11.17
N HIS A 363 12.91 -10.28 10.08
CA HIS A 363 12.79 -11.75 10.00
C HIS A 363 11.42 -12.30 10.41
N ASN A 364 10.32 -11.56 10.20
CA ASN A 364 8.97 -12.06 10.45
C ASN A 364 8.41 -12.75 9.20
N THR A 365 7.51 -13.72 9.39
CA THR A 365 6.70 -14.34 8.34
C THR A 365 5.24 -14.01 8.59
N ILE A 366 4.62 -13.26 7.67
CA ILE A 366 3.25 -12.75 7.79
C ILE A 366 2.47 -13.24 6.57
N GLU A 367 1.38 -13.98 6.77
CA GLU A 367 0.64 -14.61 5.68
C GLU A 367 -0.88 -14.55 5.89
N HIS A 368 -1.65 -14.45 4.80
CA HIS A 368 -3.12 -14.58 4.82
C HIS A 368 -3.78 -13.57 5.76
N ILE A 369 -3.56 -12.28 5.49
CA ILE A 369 -4.17 -11.18 6.23
C ILE A 369 -5.26 -10.59 5.35
N TYR A 370 -6.51 -10.71 5.78
CA TYR A 370 -7.67 -10.28 4.99
C TYR A 370 -8.76 -9.69 5.87
N ASP A 371 -9.10 -8.41 5.65
CA ASP A 371 -10.29 -7.81 6.25
C ASP A 371 -11.51 -8.00 5.34
N PRO A 372 -12.49 -8.85 5.73
CA PRO A 372 -13.70 -9.06 4.94
C PRO A 372 -14.71 -7.91 5.06
N ARG A 373 -14.47 -6.92 5.92
CA ARG A 373 -15.44 -5.85 6.20
C ARG A 373 -15.33 -4.75 5.14
N ASP A 374 -16.47 -4.24 4.69
CA ASP A 374 -16.61 -3.16 3.72
C ASP A 374 -16.45 -1.75 4.34
N THR A 375 -16.16 -1.66 5.62
CA THR A 375 -16.21 -0.41 6.42
C THR A 375 -14.85 0.02 6.95
N VAL A 376 -13.77 -0.68 6.62
CA VAL A 376 -12.48 -0.54 7.32
C VAL A 376 -11.45 0.02 6.37
N ASP A 377 -10.67 0.95 6.89
CA ASP A 377 -9.69 1.77 6.17
C ASP A 377 -8.25 1.32 6.52
N GLY A 378 -8.00 0.01 6.72
CA GLY A 378 -6.67 -0.45 7.11
C GLY A 378 -6.53 -1.96 7.31
N CYS A 379 -5.73 -2.61 6.45
CA CYS A 379 -5.38 -4.03 6.58
C CYS A 379 -3.93 -4.28 6.13
N ASN A 380 -2.99 -4.16 7.07
CA ASN A 380 -1.56 -4.11 6.73
C ASN A 380 -0.75 -5.28 7.28
N GLY A 381 0.20 -5.80 6.51
CA GLY A 381 1.16 -6.76 7.06
C GLY A 381 1.94 -6.13 8.22
N ILE A 382 2.58 -5.00 7.94
CA ILE A 382 3.35 -4.19 8.89
C ILE A 382 2.96 -2.72 8.73
N ASP A 383 2.51 -2.07 9.80
CA ASP A 383 2.36 -0.61 9.89
C ASP A 383 3.39 -0.07 10.89
N VAL A 384 4.33 0.76 10.41
CA VAL A 384 5.33 1.41 11.27
C VAL A 384 5.36 2.91 11.01
N ARG A 385 5.19 3.68 12.10
CA ARG A 385 5.29 5.14 12.12
C ARG A 385 6.26 5.51 13.23
N GLY A 386 7.23 6.37 12.94
CA GLY A 386 8.25 6.74 13.92
C GLY A 386 9.54 7.23 13.30
N ARG A 387 10.63 7.17 14.04
CA ARG A 387 11.95 7.69 13.67
C ARG A 387 13.04 6.64 13.84
N LYS A 388 14.05 6.63 12.97
CA LYS A 388 15.19 5.68 13.01
C LYS A 388 14.70 4.23 13.01
N ALA A 389 13.68 3.96 12.21
CA ALA A 389 13.09 2.63 12.12
C ALA A 389 13.69 1.83 10.97
N THR A 390 13.81 0.52 11.16
CA THR A 390 14.25 -0.44 10.15
C THR A 390 13.22 -1.55 10.04
N VAL A 391 12.62 -1.70 8.87
CA VAL A 391 11.74 -2.83 8.52
C VAL A 391 12.49 -3.69 7.50
N ALA A 392 13.04 -4.82 7.94
CA ALA A 392 13.98 -5.56 7.11
C ALA A 392 13.84 -7.08 7.14
N ASP A 393 14.15 -7.71 6.01
CA ASP A 393 14.27 -9.17 5.89
C ASP A 393 12.99 -9.92 6.32
N ASN A 394 11.80 -9.33 6.13
CA ASN A 394 10.52 -9.98 6.41
C ASN A 394 9.98 -10.68 5.14
N ILE A 395 9.18 -11.74 5.35
CA ILE A 395 8.43 -12.43 4.30
C ILE A 395 6.95 -12.14 4.53
N ILE A 396 6.30 -11.48 3.57
CA ILE A 396 4.91 -11.03 3.68
C ILE A 396 4.14 -11.51 2.45
N THR A 397 3.10 -12.30 2.66
CA THR A 397 2.36 -12.94 1.58
C THR A 397 0.86 -12.80 1.77
N ASP A 398 0.11 -12.59 0.69
CA ASP A 398 -1.35 -12.62 0.70
C ASP A 398 -1.95 -11.65 1.73
N ILE A 399 -1.81 -10.35 1.43
CA ILE A 399 -2.41 -9.24 2.19
C ILE A 399 -3.45 -8.59 1.29
N ALA A 400 -4.69 -8.53 1.75
CA ALA A 400 -5.80 -7.92 1.02
C ALA A 400 -6.87 -7.38 1.98
N ASN A 401 -7.80 -6.60 1.46
CA ASN A 401 -9.07 -6.35 2.12
C ASN A 401 -10.19 -6.26 1.08
N TYR A 402 -11.43 -6.15 1.56
CA TYR A 402 -12.59 -6.08 0.70
C TYR A 402 -12.60 -4.86 -0.23
N LYS A 403 -12.15 -3.68 0.25
CA LYS A 403 -12.18 -2.42 -0.52
C LYS A 403 -11.05 -2.29 -1.55
N ALA A 404 -10.00 -3.09 -1.41
CA ALA A 404 -8.72 -2.91 -2.09
C ALA A 404 -8.06 -1.54 -1.84
N ASP A 405 -8.33 -0.94 -0.69
CA ASP A 405 -7.90 0.42 -0.29
C ASP A 405 -7.30 0.38 1.12
N ASP A 406 -6.29 1.20 1.42
CA ASP A 406 -5.51 1.16 2.69
C ASP A 406 -5.13 -0.29 3.07
N CYS A 407 -4.47 -0.99 2.14
CA CYS A 407 -4.10 -2.38 2.29
C CYS A 407 -2.72 -2.65 1.68
N GLU A 408 -1.71 -2.63 2.55
CA GLU A 408 -0.31 -2.75 2.17
C GLU A 408 0.36 -3.94 2.86
N GLY A 409 1.35 -4.54 2.21
CA GLY A 409 2.28 -5.43 2.90
C GLY A 409 3.06 -4.68 3.97
N ILE A 410 3.58 -3.50 3.63
CA ILE A 410 4.25 -2.57 4.54
C ILE A 410 3.68 -1.16 4.32
N TYR A 411 2.93 -0.67 5.29
CA TYR A 411 2.56 0.73 5.39
C TYR A 411 3.55 1.45 6.29
N THR A 412 4.05 2.60 5.84
CA THR A 412 4.97 3.34 6.70
C THR A 412 4.93 4.86 6.57
N LYS A 413 5.06 5.48 7.73
CA LYS A 413 5.41 6.88 7.93
C LYS A 413 6.69 6.95 8.77
N ILE A 414 7.78 6.34 8.31
CA ILE A 414 9.07 6.33 9.04
C ILE A 414 9.89 7.58 8.69
N ARG A 415 10.65 8.12 9.64
CA ARG A 415 11.64 9.17 9.38
C ARG A 415 13.05 8.70 9.65
N PHE A 416 14.00 9.05 8.79
CA PHE A 416 15.42 8.68 8.92
C PHE A 416 15.61 7.17 9.07
N GLY A 417 14.91 6.39 8.25
CA GLY A 417 14.84 4.94 8.42
C GLY A 417 14.97 4.19 7.11
N ARG A 418 14.73 2.88 7.18
CA ARG A 418 15.01 1.96 6.08
C ARG A 418 13.97 0.86 5.96
N VAL A 419 13.56 0.56 4.74
CA VAL A 419 12.75 -0.62 4.38
C VAL A 419 13.56 -1.47 3.43
N ALA A 420 14.12 -2.60 3.88
CA ALA A 420 15.12 -3.31 3.09
C ALA A 420 15.12 -4.84 3.18
N GLY A 421 15.44 -5.52 2.08
CA GLY A 421 15.60 -6.98 2.09
C GLY A 421 14.29 -7.77 2.27
N ASN A 422 13.13 -7.11 2.24
CA ASN A 422 11.85 -7.79 2.43
C ASN A 422 11.43 -8.53 1.15
N ILE A 423 10.72 -9.64 1.31
CA ILE A 423 10.11 -10.41 0.23
C ILE A 423 8.59 -10.30 0.38
N LEU A 424 7.94 -9.67 -0.59
CA LEU A 424 6.51 -9.44 -0.60
C LEU A 424 5.87 -10.16 -1.80
N THR A 425 4.86 -10.98 -1.57
CA THR A 425 4.15 -11.71 -2.63
C THR A 425 2.65 -11.53 -2.48
N ASP A 426 1.99 -10.91 -3.46
CA ASP A 426 0.55 -10.62 -3.37
C ASP A 426 0.15 -9.92 -2.05
N ALA A 427 0.99 -9.00 -1.60
CA ALA A 427 0.91 -8.39 -0.28
C ALA A 427 0.54 -6.91 -0.39
N GLY A 428 -0.70 -6.62 -0.77
CA GLY A 428 -1.25 -5.27 -0.90
C GLY A 428 -2.04 -5.08 -2.19
N THR A 429 -2.64 -3.89 -2.35
CA THR A 429 -3.52 -3.54 -3.47
C THR A 429 -3.06 -2.27 -4.20
N GLU A 430 -3.96 -1.30 -4.41
CA GLU A 430 -3.74 -0.13 -5.25
C GLU A 430 -2.64 0.79 -4.70
N GLU A 431 -2.58 0.94 -3.38
CA GLU A 431 -1.64 1.80 -2.67
C GLU A 431 -0.26 1.17 -2.47
N GLY A 432 -0.03 -0.04 -2.98
CA GLY A 432 1.29 -0.62 -3.03
C GLY A 432 1.51 -1.79 -2.07
N PHE A 433 2.48 -2.62 -2.40
CA PHE A 433 2.98 -3.62 -1.46
C PHE A 433 3.79 -2.95 -0.35
N ILE A 434 4.52 -1.91 -0.72
CA ILE A 434 5.16 -0.98 0.22
C ILE A 434 4.58 0.40 -0.07
N ALA A 435 3.93 1.01 0.91
CA ALA A 435 3.50 2.40 0.83
C ALA A 435 4.31 3.28 1.79
N ILE A 436 4.98 4.27 1.23
CA ILE A 436 5.67 5.32 1.96
C ILE A 436 4.76 6.56 1.93
N LYS A 437 4.15 6.90 3.07
CA LYS A 437 3.19 8.00 3.19
C LYS A 437 3.75 9.16 3.99
N GLY A 438 3.48 10.39 3.58
CA GLY A 438 3.88 11.62 4.25
C GLY A 438 3.77 12.87 3.39
N ASN A 439 3.53 14.01 4.03
CA ASN A 439 3.45 15.30 3.32
C ASN A 439 4.81 16.01 3.29
N ASP A 440 4.88 17.18 2.64
CA ASP A 440 5.98 18.13 2.86
C ASP A 440 6.18 18.33 4.36
N ARG A 441 7.43 18.40 4.79
CA ARG A 441 7.85 18.69 6.16
C ARG A 441 7.30 20.02 6.69
N SER A 442 6.89 20.92 5.78
CA SER A 442 6.21 22.17 6.13
C SER A 442 4.83 21.96 6.78
N SER A 443 4.21 20.78 6.59
CA SER A 443 2.95 20.40 7.22
C SER A 443 3.20 19.56 8.48
N ILE A 444 2.79 20.10 9.63
CA ILE A 444 2.72 19.37 10.91
C ILE A 444 1.34 18.73 11.14
N ALA A 445 0.46 18.76 10.14
CA ALA A 445 -0.94 18.35 10.30
C ALA A 445 -1.12 16.83 10.48
N ALA A 446 -0.16 16.02 10.04
CA ALA A 446 -0.16 14.57 10.18
C ALA A 446 1.28 14.03 10.15
N PRO A 447 1.58 12.90 10.81
CA PRO A 447 2.88 12.26 10.69
C PRO A 447 3.20 11.97 9.23
N GLY A 448 4.48 12.04 8.88
CA GLY A 448 4.93 11.86 7.51
C GLY A 448 6.26 11.15 7.42
N GLY A 449 6.37 10.28 6.41
CA GLY A 449 7.62 9.68 5.98
C GLY A 449 8.60 10.75 5.50
N TYR A 450 9.89 10.59 5.81
CA TYR A 450 10.92 11.55 5.43
C TYR A 450 12.32 10.95 5.54
N ASN A 451 13.18 11.16 4.54
CA ASN A 451 14.56 10.63 4.54
C ASN A 451 14.56 9.11 4.75
N ILE A 452 14.00 8.38 3.78
CA ILE A 452 13.79 6.93 3.85
C ILE A 452 14.56 6.26 2.73
N GLU A 453 15.31 5.21 3.08
CA GLU A 453 15.94 4.31 2.13
C GLU A 453 15.03 3.07 1.92
N VAL A 454 14.60 2.81 0.68
CA VAL A 454 13.83 1.62 0.31
C VAL A 454 14.66 0.78 -0.64
N CYS A 455 15.26 -0.33 -0.18
CA CYS A 455 16.25 -1.02 -1.00
C CYS A 455 16.33 -2.54 -0.87
N ASN A 456 16.77 -3.21 -1.92
CA ASN A 456 16.96 -4.67 -1.94
C ASN A 456 15.68 -5.47 -1.59
N ASN A 457 14.49 -4.89 -1.75
CA ASN A 457 13.24 -5.62 -1.57
C ASN A 457 12.91 -6.41 -2.84
N THR A 458 12.26 -7.56 -2.69
CA THR A 458 11.71 -8.35 -3.81
C THR A 458 10.20 -8.36 -3.69
N LEU A 459 9.52 -7.81 -4.69
CA LEU A 459 8.07 -7.64 -4.70
C LEU A 459 7.51 -8.36 -5.92
N VAL A 460 6.60 -9.31 -5.69
CA VAL A 460 6.02 -10.19 -6.73
C VAL A 460 4.50 -10.09 -6.66
N GLY A 461 3.91 -9.33 -7.58
CA GLY A 461 2.46 -9.21 -7.71
C GLY A 461 1.91 -10.11 -8.81
N ALA A 462 0.81 -10.80 -8.54
CA ALA A 462 0.03 -11.53 -9.53
C ALA A 462 -1.45 -11.09 -9.54
N ARG A 463 -1.87 -10.30 -8.54
CA ARG A 463 -3.23 -9.75 -8.44
C ARG A 463 -3.47 -8.56 -9.36
N ALA A 464 -4.73 -8.40 -9.75
CA ALA A 464 -5.22 -7.21 -10.43
C ALA A 464 -5.11 -5.97 -9.53
N ASN A 465 -4.95 -4.80 -10.16
CA ASN A 465 -4.85 -3.49 -9.52
C ASN A 465 -3.78 -3.39 -8.40
N THR A 466 -2.62 -4.01 -8.61
CA THR A 466 -1.52 -3.96 -7.64
C THR A 466 -0.44 -2.96 -8.01
N THR A 467 -0.02 -2.17 -7.02
CA THR A 467 1.19 -1.35 -7.08
C THR A 467 2.33 -2.04 -6.33
N GLY A 468 3.58 -1.94 -6.81
CA GLY A 468 4.74 -2.47 -6.09
C GLY A 468 5.16 -1.55 -4.95
N LEU A 469 5.71 -0.39 -5.32
CA LEU A 469 6.15 0.64 -4.39
C LEU A 469 5.36 1.92 -4.64
N PHE A 470 4.68 2.40 -3.61
CA PHE A 470 3.99 3.67 -3.60
C PHE A 470 4.78 4.65 -2.73
N ILE A 471 5.13 5.78 -3.32
CA ILE A 471 5.83 6.87 -2.66
C ILE A 471 4.87 8.05 -2.68
N SER A 472 4.71 8.67 -1.53
CA SER A 472 3.95 9.88 -1.31
C SER A 472 4.65 10.52 -0.12
N ALA A 473 5.92 10.91 -0.31
CA ALA A 473 6.82 11.44 0.71
C ALA A 473 8.07 12.08 0.07
N SER A 474 8.74 12.97 0.81
CA SER A 474 9.99 13.62 0.39
C SER A 474 11.26 12.92 0.90
N ASP A 475 12.39 13.18 0.24
CA ASP A 475 13.70 12.63 0.55
C ASP A 475 13.68 11.09 0.59
N VAL A 476 13.09 10.47 -0.44
CA VAL A 476 12.99 9.01 -0.56
C VAL A 476 14.02 8.50 -1.55
N ASN A 477 14.85 7.55 -1.12
CA ASN A 477 15.81 6.87 -1.98
C ASN A 477 15.41 5.40 -2.16
N ALA A 478 14.78 5.10 -3.29
CA ALA A 478 14.29 3.78 -3.66
C ALA A 478 15.21 3.09 -4.67
N HIS A 479 15.96 2.06 -4.25
CA HIS A 479 16.98 1.47 -5.10
C HIS A 479 17.27 -0.01 -4.94
N ASP A 480 17.83 -0.61 -6.00
CA ASP A 480 18.22 -2.03 -6.00
C ASP A 480 17.06 -2.98 -5.61
N ASN A 481 15.79 -2.55 -5.78
CA ASN A 481 14.61 -3.40 -5.55
C ASN A 481 14.27 -4.20 -6.82
N THR A 482 13.62 -5.35 -6.65
CA THR A 482 13.11 -6.19 -7.75
C THR A 482 11.58 -6.20 -7.72
N PHE A 483 10.96 -5.91 -8.87
CA PHE A 483 9.51 -5.89 -9.06
C PHE A 483 9.13 -6.91 -10.14
N GLU A 484 8.15 -7.77 -9.87
CA GLU A 484 7.67 -8.78 -10.82
C GLU A 484 6.15 -8.83 -10.88
N GLY A 485 5.56 -8.84 -12.08
CA GLY A 485 4.15 -9.19 -12.30
C GLY A 485 3.07 -8.14 -11.93
N PHE A 486 3.44 -6.93 -11.52
CA PHE A 486 2.46 -5.89 -11.13
C PHE A 486 1.53 -5.46 -12.26
N THR A 487 0.25 -5.26 -11.94
CA THR A 487 -0.82 -4.98 -12.93
C THR A 487 -1.23 -3.51 -12.99
N HIS A 488 -0.99 -2.71 -11.94
CA HIS A 488 -1.26 -1.26 -11.96
C HIS A 488 0.03 -0.45 -12.19
N HIS A 489 0.99 -0.54 -11.27
CA HIS A 489 2.29 0.14 -11.33
C HIS A 489 3.37 -0.69 -10.65
N CYS A 490 4.61 -0.68 -11.15
CA CYS A 490 5.72 -1.19 -10.33
C CYS A 490 6.12 -0.16 -9.28
N ILE A 491 6.23 1.12 -9.69
CA ILE A 491 6.56 2.23 -8.81
C ILE A 491 5.61 3.41 -9.12
N LYS A 492 4.93 3.93 -8.10
CA LYS A 492 4.04 5.09 -8.18
C LYS A 492 4.57 6.18 -7.24
N LEU A 493 4.74 7.39 -7.75
CA LEU A 493 4.98 8.62 -6.99
C LEU A 493 3.67 9.41 -6.99
N ASP A 494 3.13 9.71 -5.82
CA ASP A 494 1.73 10.11 -5.58
C ASP A 494 1.60 11.14 -4.44
N ASP A 495 2.18 12.33 -4.59
CA ASP A 495 1.72 13.54 -3.88
C ASP A 495 2.24 14.85 -4.50
N VAL A 496 1.57 15.97 -4.21
CA VAL A 496 1.84 17.35 -4.66
C VAL A 496 3.16 17.92 -4.09
N TYR A 497 3.89 17.14 -3.29
CA TYR A 497 4.98 17.62 -2.45
C TYR A 497 6.20 16.72 -2.42
N GLU A 498 6.35 15.85 -3.40
CA GLU A 498 7.52 14.97 -3.48
C GLU A 498 8.75 15.78 -3.88
N ARG A 499 9.61 16.07 -2.90
CA ARG A 499 10.93 16.63 -3.16
C ARG A 499 11.98 15.56 -2.99
N ASN A 500 13.03 15.60 -3.80
CA ASN A 500 14.23 14.80 -3.60
C ASN A 500 13.90 13.29 -3.58
N VAL A 501 13.25 12.80 -4.63
CA VAL A 501 12.92 11.37 -4.77
C VAL A 501 13.86 10.73 -5.78
N TRP A 502 14.69 9.79 -5.32
CA TRP A 502 15.62 9.03 -6.15
C TRP A 502 15.11 7.61 -6.34
N VAL A 503 14.73 7.26 -7.56
CA VAL A 503 14.35 5.91 -7.97
C VAL A 503 15.46 5.37 -8.86
N HIS A 504 16.37 4.56 -8.33
CA HIS A 504 17.52 4.13 -9.14
C HIS A 504 17.98 2.69 -8.98
N ARG A 505 18.56 2.10 -10.03
CA ARG A 505 19.07 0.71 -10.06
C ARG A 505 18.03 -0.36 -9.71
N ASN A 506 16.74 -0.06 -9.81
CA ASN A 506 15.69 -1.07 -9.61
C ASN A 506 15.60 -2.01 -10.82
N ASN A 507 15.14 -3.23 -10.58
CA ASN A 507 14.94 -4.27 -11.58
C ASN A 507 13.45 -4.58 -11.70
N ILE A 508 12.85 -4.24 -12.83
CA ILE A 508 11.43 -4.48 -13.13
C ILE A 508 11.38 -5.63 -14.13
N ILE A 509 10.71 -6.72 -13.78
CA ILE A 509 10.68 -7.96 -14.55
C ILE A 509 9.22 -8.26 -14.87
N GLU A 510 8.92 -8.50 -16.14
CA GLU A 510 7.59 -8.91 -16.61
C GLU A 510 6.45 -8.05 -16.02
N PRO A 511 6.52 -6.70 -16.11
CA PRO A 511 5.43 -5.88 -15.63
C PRO A 511 4.16 -6.19 -16.44
N LEU A 512 3.07 -6.50 -15.75
CA LEU A 512 1.74 -6.69 -16.34
C LEU A 512 0.95 -5.39 -16.44
N CYS A 513 1.56 -4.27 -16.03
CA CYS A 513 0.99 -2.94 -16.07
C CYS A 513 1.35 -2.18 -17.34
N ALA A 514 0.49 -1.23 -17.71
CA ALA A 514 0.78 -0.27 -18.78
C ALA A 514 1.88 0.73 -18.39
N ILE A 515 2.06 1.05 -17.10
CA ILE A 515 3.02 2.07 -16.67
C ILE A 515 3.93 1.48 -15.59
N ALA A 516 5.22 1.28 -15.89
CA ALA A 516 6.17 0.70 -14.95
C ALA A 516 6.49 1.66 -13.79
N ILE A 517 6.90 2.88 -14.12
CA ILE A 517 7.13 3.96 -13.15
C ILE A 517 6.20 5.12 -13.52
N THR A 518 5.41 5.61 -12.57
CA THR A 518 4.56 6.78 -12.75
C THR A 518 4.83 7.80 -11.67
N SER A 519 4.71 9.07 -12.02
CA SER A 519 4.63 10.21 -11.10
C SER A 519 3.31 10.89 -11.40
N THR A 520 2.30 10.80 -10.54
CA THR A 520 0.99 11.40 -10.82
C THR A 520 1.00 12.92 -10.60
N MET A 521 1.98 13.43 -9.86
CA MET A 521 2.04 14.82 -9.40
C MET A 521 3.41 15.47 -9.63
N CYS A 522 3.48 16.76 -9.30
CA CYS A 522 4.64 17.62 -9.50
C CYS A 522 5.57 17.56 -8.29
N GLY A 523 6.87 17.52 -8.55
CA GLY A 523 7.89 17.43 -7.53
C GLY A 523 9.20 18.06 -8.00
N GLU A 524 10.06 18.38 -7.04
CA GLU A 524 11.36 19.00 -7.26
C GLU A 524 12.47 17.97 -6.96
N GLY A 525 13.46 17.84 -7.84
CA GLY A 525 14.59 16.94 -7.59
C GLY A 525 14.22 15.47 -7.69
N ILE A 526 13.40 15.10 -8.67
CA ILE A 526 13.07 13.69 -8.96
C ILE A 526 14.14 13.10 -9.88
N ALA A 527 14.81 12.04 -9.44
CA ALA A 527 15.81 11.34 -10.23
C ALA A 527 15.42 9.88 -10.47
N ILE A 528 15.25 9.48 -11.73
CA ILE A 528 14.93 8.11 -12.15
C ILE A 528 16.13 7.58 -12.93
N GLU A 529 17.02 6.83 -12.26
CA GLU A 529 18.34 6.53 -12.82
C GLU A 529 18.69 5.04 -12.85
N HIS A 530 19.34 4.56 -13.91
CA HIS A 530 19.92 3.21 -13.95
C HIS A 530 18.95 2.05 -13.65
N ASN A 531 17.64 2.26 -13.76
CA ASN A 531 16.64 1.20 -13.58
C ASN A 531 16.63 0.31 -14.81
N ARG A 532 16.32 -0.97 -14.64
CA ARG A 532 16.24 -1.95 -15.71
C ARG A 532 14.84 -2.52 -15.76
N CYS A 533 14.22 -2.53 -16.93
CA CYS A 533 12.90 -3.12 -17.13
C CYS A 533 12.98 -4.20 -18.21
N PHE A 534 12.63 -5.43 -17.86
CA PHE A 534 12.70 -6.63 -18.70
C PHE A 534 11.31 -7.23 -18.87
N GLY A 535 11.05 -7.91 -20.00
CA GLY A 535 9.94 -8.85 -20.08
C GLY A 535 8.56 -8.24 -20.35
N ILE A 536 8.48 -7.01 -20.83
CA ILE A 536 7.19 -6.40 -21.23
C ILE A 536 6.63 -7.19 -22.42
N GLY A 537 5.65 -8.05 -22.19
CA GLY A 537 5.06 -8.82 -23.28
C GLY A 537 4.22 -10.00 -22.82
N ASN A 538 2.89 -9.82 -22.89
CA ASN A 538 1.89 -10.76 -23.44
C ASN A 538 0.46 -10.31 -23.07
N GLN A 539 0.28 -9.56 -21.98
CA GLN A 539 -1.04 -9.20 -21.42
C GLN A 539 -1.44 -7.73 -21.67
N VAL A 540 -0.47 -6.83 -21.86
CA VAL A 540 -0.74 -5.41 -22.08
C VAL A 540 -0.72 -5.10 -23.57
N SER A 541 -1.78 -4.47 -24.07
CA SER A 541 -1.77 -3.76 -25.35
C SER A 541 -0.56 -2.82 -25.37
N LEU A 542 0.48 -3.13 -26.15
CA LEU A 542 1.68 -2.30 -26.27
C LEU A 542 1.41 -0.88 -26.79
N LYS A 543 0.19 -0.58 -27.23
CA LYS A 543 -0.19 0.79 -27.61
C LYS A 543 0.03 1.79 -26.47
N ASP A 544 -0.01 1.32 -25.22
CA ASP A 544 -0.10 2.18 -24.04
C ASP A 544 1.00 1.90 -22.99
N PHE A 545 2.13 1.26 -23.36
CA PHE A 545 3.20 1.04 -22.39
C PHE A 545 4.07 2.29 -22.17
N PHE A 546 4.22 2.70 -20.92
CA PHE A 546 5.04 3.81 -20.45
C PHE A 546 6.09 3.31 -19.47
N PHE A 547 7.37 3.62 -19.73
CA PHE A 547 8.42 3.35 -18.74
C PHE A 547 8.37 4.36 -17.60
N VAL A 548 8.28 5.65 -17.91
CA VAL A 548 8.05 6.75 -16.98
C VAL A 548 6.87 7.57 -17.52
N LYS A 549 5.89 7.90 -16.67
CA LYS A 549 4.80 8.82 -17.00
C LYS A 549 4.68 9.89 -15.93
N PHE A 550 4.61 11.16 -16.33
CA PHE A 550 4.20 12.25 -15.44
C PHE A 550 2.71 12.53 -15.63
N GLY A 551 1.99 12.73 -14.52
CA GLY A 551 0.56 12.98 -14.49
C GLY A 551 0.21 14.39 -14.94
N THR A 552 -1.10 14.66 -15.02
CA THR A 552 -1.64 15.91 -15.57
C THR A 552 -1.81 17.03 -14.54
N TYR A 553 -1.32 16.86 -13.32
CA TYR A 553 -1.59 17.76 -12.21
C TYR A 553 -0.94 19.13 -12.36
N LYS A 554 -1.55 20.17 -11.79
CA LYS A 554 -1.08 21.57 -11.80
C LYS A 554 0.04 21.78 -10.77
N GLY A 555 1.27 21.88 -11.22
CA GLY A 555 2.42 22.26 -10.40
C GLY A 555 3.70 22.29 -11.21
N ASP A 556 4.70 22.98 -10.72
CA ASP A 556 5.99 23.08 -11.39
C ASP A 556 6.76 21.77 -11.18
N ILE A 557 7.28 21.21 -12.26
CA ILE A 557 8.15 20.02 -12.22
C ILE A 557 9.57 20.52 -12.42
N ASP A 558 10.34 20.57 -11.34
CA ASP A 558 11.69 21.13 -11.34
C ASP A 558 12.74 20.05 -11.07
N ASP A 559 13.91 20.17 -11.69
CA ASP A 559 15.07 19.31 -11.49
C ASP A 559 14.80 17.80 -11.65
N VAL A 560 14.14 17.42 -12.76
CA VAL A 560 13.91 16.01 -13.10
C VAL A 560 15.08 15.43 -13.89
N GLN A 561 15.67 14.36 -13.37
CA GLN A 561 16.77 13.63 -14.01
C GLN A 561 16.31 12.22 -14.38
N ILE A 562 16.43 11.83 -15.66
CA ILE A 562 16.10 10.49 -16.12
C ILE A 562 17.29 9.94 -16.90
N THR A 563 18.19 9.24 -16.19
CA THR A 563 19.52 8.92 -16.70
C THR A 563 19.82 7.42 -16.68
N GLY A 564 20.47 6.89 -17.71
CA GLY A 564 21.08 5.56 -17.64
C GLY A 564 20.13 4.35 -17.53
N ASN A 565 18.81 4.51 -17.73
CA ASN A 565 17.83 3.42 -17.60
C ASN A 565 17.89 2.45 -18.79
N GLN A 566 17.61 1.17 -18.56
CA GLN A 566 17.62 0.11 -19.56
C GLN A 566 16.23 -0.50 -19.75
N LEU A 567 15.75 -0.55 -20.99
CA LEU A 567 14.48 -1.16 -21.36
C LEU A 567 14.71 -2.36 -22.30
N HIS A 568 14.27 -3.54 -21.91
CA HIS A 568 14.44 -4.80 -22.62
C HIS A 568 13.07 -5.42 -22.94
N LEU A 569 12.65 -5.34 -24.20
CA LEU A 569 11.36 -5.87 -24.65
C LEU A 569 11.41 -7.39 -24.90
N HIS A 570 10.33 -8.11 -24.56
CA HIS A 570 10.27 -9.58 -24.71
C HIS A 570 10.13 -10.01 -26.19
N LYS A 571 10.60 -11.22 -26.52
CA LYS A 571 10.61 -11.77 -27.90
C LYS A 571 9.23 -12.18 -28.44
N SER A 572 8.26 -12.47 -27.57
CA SER A 572 6.95 -13.03 -27.92
C SER A 572 5.87 -11.99 -28.20
N VAL A 573 6.23 -10.72 -28.39
CA VAL A 573 5.28 -9.70 -28.82
C VAL A 573 4.84 -10.04 -30.26
N ASP A 574 3.75 -10.78 -30.38
CA ASP A 574 3.26 -11.29 -31.65
C ASP A 574 2.82 -10.17 -32.60
N TYR A 575 3.09 -10.40 -33.89
CA TYR A 575 3.03 -9.50 -35.04
C TYR A 575 1.71 -8.72 -35.25
N ALA A 576 0.62 -9.09 -34.57
CA ALA A 576 -0.73 -8.65 -34.88
C ALA A 576 -1.07 -7.21 -34.42
N PHE A 577 -0.27 -6.61 -33.53
CA PHE A 577 -0.54 -5.26 -32.98
C PHE A 577 0.50 -4.18 -33.36
N VAL A 578 1.49 -4.51 -34.19
CA VAL A 578 2.56 -3.57 -34.61
C VAL A 578 2.31 -2.97 -36.00
N THR A 579 1.05 -2.72 -36.37
CA THR A 579 0.69 -1.90 -37.55
C THR A 579 0.27 -0.47 -37.17
N GLY A 580 0.31 -0.13 -35.88
CA GLY A 580 0.15 1.24 -35.37
C GLY A 580 0.79 1.49 -34.00
N ALA A 581 1.50 0.50 -33.44
CA ALA A 581 2.15 0.63 -32.14
C ALA A 581 3.44 1.44 -32.26
N VAL A 582 3.43 2.61 -31.61
CA VAL A 582 4.64 3.37 -31.33
C VAL A 582 5.10 2.91 -29.96
N THR A 583 6.18 2.12 -29.88
CA THR A 583 6.88 1.92 -28.60
C THR A 583 7.52 3.26 -28.29
N THR A 584 6.87 4.03 -27.44
CA THR A 584 7.23 5.42 -27.20
C THR A 584 7.67 5.59 -25.77
N LEU A 585 8.89 6.08 -25.58
CA LEU A 585 9.26 6.70 -24.32
C LEU A 585 8.53 8.07 -24.31
N TRP A 586 7.29 8.09 -23.81
CA TRP A 586 6.49 9.31 -23.68
C TRP A 586 6.90 10.08 -22.43
N PHE A 587 7.18 11.38 -22.61
CA PHE A 587 7.35 12.34 -21.53
C PHE A 587 6.19 13.33 -21.62
N VAL A 588 4.99 12.90 -21.24
CA VAL A 588 3.84 13.83 -21.22
C VAL A 588 3.93 14.65 -19.95
N ALA A 589 4.43 15.88 -20.08
CA ALA A 589 4.11 16.95 -19.14
C ALA A 589 2.85 17.63 -19.69
N SER A 590 1.73 17.56 -18.97
CA SER A 590 0.46 18.06 -19.47
C SER A 590 0.47 19.58 -19.71
N ASP A 591 -0.60 20.04 -20.38
CA ASP A 591 -0.88 21.41 -20.85
C ASP A 591 -0.75 22.57 -19.85
N ARG A 592 -0.40 22.33 -18.58
CA ARG A 592 -0.44 23.34 -17.50
C ARG A 592 0.76 23.39 -16.57
N ASN A 593 1.84 22.67 -16.84
CA ASN A 593 3.02 22.69 -15.97
C ASN A 593 4.14 23.52 -16.60
N ASP A 594 4.69 24.47 -15.83
CA ASP A 594 6.01 24.99 -16.12
C ASP A 594 7.01 23.87 -15.78
N LEU A 595 7.88 23.56 -16.74
CA LEU A 595 8.92 22.56 -16.55
C LEU A 595 10.20 23.32 -16.19
N GLY A 596 10.84 22.99 -15.08
CA GLY A 596 12.19 23.44 -14.82
C GLY A 596 13.21 22.76 -15.73
N ALA A 597 14.39 22.48 -15.20
CA ALA A 597 15.39 21.68 -15.89
C ALA A 597 14.98 20.21 -15.94
N VAL A 598 14.84 19.66 -17.16
CA VAL A 598 14.63 18.22 -17.39
C VAL A 598 15.83 17.66 -18.16
N ASP A 599 16.54 16.72 -17.55
CA ASP A 599 17.74 16.10 -18.12
C ASP A 599 17.52 14.61 -18.43
N ILE A 600 17.58 14.23 -19.72
CA ILE A 600 17.36 12.86 -20.18
C ILE A 600 18.61 12.38 -20.93
N LYS A 601 19.42 11.52 -20.28
CA LYS A 601 20.73 11.10 -20.82
C LYS A 601 20.96 9.60 -20.68
N ASP A 602 21.75 9.02 -21.58
CA ASP A 602 22.30 7.66 -21.47
C ASP A 602 21.27 6.51 -21.28
N ASN A 603 20.00 6.71 -21.64
CA ASN A 603 19.00 5.65 -21.59
C ASN A 603 19.13 4.68 -22.78
N GLU A 604 19.04 3.38 -22.52
CA GLU A 604 19.26 2.31 -23.49
C GLU A 604 17.98 1.49 -23.70
N LEU A 605 17.55 1.35 -24.96
CA LEU A 605 16.48 0.42 -25.36
C LEU A 605 17.09 -0.75 -26.14
N LYS A 606 17.08 -1.94 -25.54
CA LYS A 606 17.50 -3.19 -26.19
C LYS A 606 16.28 -3.96 -26.71
N LEU A 607 16.27 -4.22 -28.01
CA LEU A 607 15.26 -5.08 -28.66
C LEU A 607 15.81 -6.50 -28.78
N ALA A 608 15.07 -7.50 -28.31
CA ALA A 608 15.50 -8.88 -28.41
C ALA A 608 15.36 -9.41 -29.87
N GLN A 609 16.43 -9.34 -30.66
CA GLN A 609 16.67 -10.01 -31.96
C GLN A 609 15.64 -9.83 -33.12
N SER A 610 16.01 -8.93 -34.04
CA SER A 610 16.02 -8.92 -35.52
C SER A 610 14.83 -9.31 -36.43
N ASN A 611 13.65 -9.72 -35.97
CA ASN A 611 12.51 -9.98 -36.88
C ASN A 611 11.42 -8.89 -36.89
N PHE A 612 11.76 -7.65 -36.56
CA PHE A 612 10.82 -6.53 -36.56
C PHE A 612 11.10 -5.53 -37.69
N PRO A 613 10.59 -5.73 -38.91
CA PRO A 613 10.85 -4.82 -40.04
C PRO A 613 10.19 -3.43 -39.90
N HIS A 614 9.32 -3.20 -38.90
CA HIS A 614 8.48 -1.98 -38.82
C HIS A 614 8.28 -1.41 -37.40
N ILE A 615 9.26 -1.45 -36.49
CA ILE A 615 9.12 -0.71 -35.22
C ILE A 615 9.27 0.80 -35.49
N ARG A 616 8.18 1.55 -35.32
CA ARG A 616 8.21 3.00 -35.17
C ARG A 616 8.43 3.30 -33.69
N SER A 617 9.61 3.74 -33.30
CA SER A 617 9.83 4.30 -31.97
C SER A 617 9.85 5.83 -32.08
N LYS A 618 9.02 6.53 -31.29
CA LYS A 618 9.34 7.94 -30.96
C LYS A 618 10.06 7.92 -29.62
N VAL A 619 11.18 8.62 -29.54
CA VAL A 619 12.08 8.51 -28.38
C VAL A 619 11.75 9.56 -27.30
N VAL A 620 11.14 10.68 -27.67
CA VAL A 620 10.70 11.73 -26.73
C VAL A 620 9.54 12.49 -27.37
N ARG A 621 8.40 12.61 -26.69
CA ARG A 621 7.33 13.55 -27.02
C ARG A 621 7.06 14.40 -25.78
N LEU A 622 7.16 15.72 -25.89
CA LEU A 622 6.76 16.69 -24.88
C LEU A 622 5.46 17.34 -25.37
N ASP A 623 4.33 17.02 -24.73
CA ASP A 623 3.00 17.41 -25.20
C ASP A 623 2.34 18.34 -24.17
N GLY A 624 2.59 19.65 -24.27
CA GLY A 624 1.97 20.64 -23.41
C GLY A 624 1.76 21.95 -24.14
N SER A 625 0.52 22.44 -24.19
CA SER A 625 0.17 23.73 -24.83
C SER A 625 0.83 24.97 -24.19
N ARG A 626 1.49 24.83 -23.04
CA ARG A 626 2.12 25.92 -22.26
C ARG A 626 3.45 25.58 -21.56
N ALA A 627 4.12 24.48 -21.91
CA ALA A 627 5.38 24.14 -21.23
C ALA A 627 6.48 25.17 -21.55
N ASN A 628 6.84 26.01 -20.58
CA ASN A 628 8.13 26.70 -20.56
C ASN A 628 9.11 25.74 -19.92
N ALA A 629 10.09 25.24 -20.68
CA ALA A 629 11.20 24.47 -20.13
C ALA A 629 12.45 25.33 -20.15
N ASP A 630 13.07 25.57 -18.99
CA ASP A 630 14.31 26.36 -18.90
C ASP A 630 15.45 25.73 -19.70
N SER A 631 15.55 24.40 -19.67
CA SER A 631 16.41 23.63 -20.58
C SER A 631 15.95 22.17 -20.65
N VAL A 632 15.99 21.60 -21.86
CA VAL A 632 15.82 20.16 -22.10
C VAL A 632 17.08 19.66 -22.79
N THR A 633 17.84 18.77 -22.13
CA THR A 633 19.02 18.14 -22.73
C THR A 633 18.73 16.68 -23.02
N ILE A 634 18.95 16.26 -24.27
CA ILE A 634 18.80 14.87 -24.70
C ILE A 634 20.13 14.43 -25.34
N ASP A 635 20.91 13.60 -24.66
CA ASP A 635 22.15 13.02 -25.21
C ASP A 635 21.95 11.56 -25.64
N LYS A 636 22.52 11.17 -26.78
CA LYS A 636 22.25 9.87 -27.43
C LYS A 636 23.44 8.93 -27.37
N ASN A 637 23.20 7.74 -26.80
CA ASN A 637 24.02 6.55 -26.99
C ASN A 637 23.12 5.38 -27.41
N TYR A 638 22.84 5.25 -28.72
CA TYR A 638 22.17 4.08 -29.28
C TYR A 638 23.21 3.18 -29.95
N THR A 639 23.50 2.02 -29.37
CA THR A 639 24.48 1.06 -29.91
C THR A 639 23.81 -0.29 -30.16
N ASP A 640 23.15 -0.44 -31.31
CA ASP A 640 22.91 -1.78 -31.87
C ASP A 640 23.50 -1.85 -33.28
N ALA A 641 24.53 -2.69 -33.43
CA ALA A 641 25.25 -2.90 -34.68
C ALA A 641 24.40 -3.59 -35.77
N ASN A 642 23.20 -4.07 -35.43
CA ASN A 642 22.32 -4.81 -36.35
C ASN A 642 21.07 -4.04 -36.81
N VAL A 643 20.81 -2.84 -36.27
CA VAL A 643 19.71 -2.00 -36.75
C VAL A 643 20.22 -1.18 -37.94
N LYS A 644 19.98 -1.69 -39.16
CA LYS A 644 20.50 -1.07 -40.39
C LYS A 644 19.92 0.31 -40.72
N GLU A 645 18.85 0.74 -40.06
CA GLU A 645 18.25 2.08 -40.22
C GLU A 645 17.31 2.35 -39.02
N ALA A 646 17.84 2.94 -37.94
CA ALA A 646 16.99 3.53 -36.90
C ALA A 646 16.66 4.96 -37.31
N SER A 647 15.63 5.13 -38.13
CA SER A 647 15.10 6.45 -38.48
C SER A 647 14.44 7.06 -37.24
N LEU A 648 15.12 8.04 -36.62
CA LEU A 648 14.60 8.74 -35.46
C LEU A 648 13.52 9.74 -35.90
N TYR A 649 12.26 9.41 -35.69
CA TYR A 649 11.14 10.27 -36.09
C TYR A 649 10.80 11.29 -34.99
N LYS A 650 10.93 12.57 -35.36
CA LYS A 650 10.20 13.75 -34.87
C LYS A 650 10.23 14.01 -33.35
N LEU A 651 11.01 15.01 -32.93
CA LEU A 651 10.71 15.79 -31.72
C LEU A 651 9.53 16.72 -32.07
N GLU A 652 8.32 16.39 -31.64
CA GLU A 652 7.16 17.28 -31.74
C GLU A 652 7.22 18.28 -30.58
N LEU A 653 7.79 19.46 -30.82
CA LEU A 653 7.61 20.62 -29.94
C LEU A 653 6.43 21.41 -30.48
N THR A 654 5.37 21.59 -29.70
CA THR A 654 4.26 22.48 -30.07
C THR A 654 4.76 23.93 -29.98
N PRO A 655 4.94 24.67 -31.08
CA PRO A 655 5.91 25.79 -31.13
C PRO A 655 5.54 27.08 -30.37
N SER A 656 4.46 27.14 -29.60
CA SER A 656 3.95 28.43 -29.10
C SER A 656 4.61 28.97 -27.81
N SER A 657 5.48 28.23 -27.10
CA SER A 657 6.04 28.72 -25.82
C SER A 657 7.49 28.34 -25.45
N CYS A 658 8.21 27.50 -26.19
CA CYS A 658 9.56 27.08 -25.76
C CYS A 658 10.67 28.08 -26.15
N THR A 659 11.06 29.00 -25.26
CA THR A 659 12.29 29.81 -25.39
C THR A 659 13.46 29.16 -24.65
N GLY A 660 14.32 28.38 -25.33
CA GLY A 660 15.52 27.80 -24.69
C GLY A 660 16.09 26.50 -25.25
N VAL A 661 15.48 25.88 -26.26
CA VAL A 661 15.94 24.57 -26.76
C VAL A 661 17.21 24.71 -27.61
N ASN A 662 18.35 24.23 -27.10
CA ASN A 662 19.60 24.13 -27.85
C ASN A 662 19.55 22.91 -28.80
N THR A 663 19.23 23.14 -30.07
CA THR A 663 18.88 22.09 -31.06
C THR A 663 20.04 21.63 -31.96
N GLU A 664 21.30 21.90 -31.62
CA GLU A 664 22.45 21.78 -32.53
C GLU A 664 22.72 20.39 -33.19
N LYS A 665 21.92 19.33 -32.96
CA LYS A 665 22.11 18.01 -33.60
C LYS A 665 20.82 17.26 -33.96
N LEU A 666 19.86 17.89 -34.64
CA LEU A 666 18.66 17.24 -35.17
C LEU A 666 18.63 17.25 -36.72
N TYR A 667 19.14 16.20 -37.35
CA TYR A 667 18.90 15.92 -38.78
C TYR A 667 18.08 14.63 -38.92
N GLY A 668 16.88 14.72 -39.49
CA GLY A 668 16.12 13.52 -39.87
C GLY A 668 14.66 13.78 -40.24
N VAL A 669 14.37 13.73 -41.55
CA VAL A 669 13.08 13.53 -42.23
C VAL A 669 11.96 14.54 -41.94
N MET A 670 11.95 15.62 -42.74
CA MET A 670 10.73 16.37 -43.03
C MET A 670 10.30 16.07 -44.47
N GLU A 671 8.99 15.91 -44.69
CA GLU A 671 8.34 15.91 -46.01
C GLU A 671 8.58 17.24 -46.76
N LYS A 672 9.00 18.27 -46.01
CA LYS A 672 9.48 19.59 -46.45
C LYS A 672 10.87 19.87 -45.89
N ARG A 673 11.94 19.78 -46.69
CA ARG A 673 13.30 20.07 -46.21
C ARG A 673 13.69 21.51 -46.55
N TYR A 674 14.00 22.35 -45.56
CA TYR A 674 14.52 23.70 -45.80
C TYR A 674 16.04 23.66 -45.78
N LEU A 675 16.68 24.08 -46.88
CA LEU A 675 18.13 24.24 -46.96
C LEU A 675 18.55 25.59 -46.39
N GLN A 676 19.71 25.66 -45.74
CA GLN A 676 20.32 26.89 -45.25
C GLN A 676 21.54 27.28 -46.11
N HIS A 677 21.94 28.56 -46.10
CA HIS A 677 23.12 29.02 -46.86
C HIS A 677 24.41 28.29 -46.49
N SER A 678 24.55 27.84 -45.23
CA SER A 678 25.67 27.03 -44.76
C SER A 678 25.76 25.66 -45.44
N ASP A 679 24.66 25.19 -46.04
CA ASP A 679 24.58 23.90 -46.75
C ASP A 679 25.03 24.01 -48.22
N SER A 680 25.60 25.15 -48.64
CA SER A 680 26.07 25.31 -50.02
C SER A 680 27.10 24.23 -50.39
N GLY A 681 26.89 23.57 -51.53
CA GLY A 681 27.66 22.44 -52.02
C GLY A 681 27.10 21.07 -51.60
N CYS A 682 26.07 21.01 -50.74
CA CYS A 682 25.49 19.76 -50.30
C CYS A 682 24.69 19.03 -51.41
N VAL A 683 24.63 17.70 -51.28
CA VAL A 683 23.80 16.82 -52.10
C VAL A 683 22.56 16.42 -51.29
N VAL A 684 21.37 16.73 -51.79
CA VAL A 684 20.07 16.37 -51.20
C VAL A 684 19.49 15.18 -51.93
N ARG A 685 19.04 14.17 -51.20
CA ARG A 685 18.51 12.91 -51.72
C ARG A 685 17.10 12.65 -51.20
N ASN A 686 16.25 11.99 -51.99
CA ASN A 686 14.91 11.53 -51.60
C ASN A 686 14.83 10.00 -51.41
N SER A 687 15.94 9.33 -51.07
CA SER A 687 16.05 7.86 -51.06
C SER A 687 14.96 7.14 -50.26
N ASP A 688 14.34 7.82 -49.29
CA ASP A 688 13.44 7.21 -48.31
C ASP A 688 12.00 7.79 -48.38
N ALA A 689 11.67 8.56 -49.41
CA ALA A 689 10.36 9.18 -49.54
C ALA A 689 9.27 8.15 -49.88
N SER A 690 8.12 8.18 -49.19
CA SER A 690 6.95 7.35 -49.52
C SER A 690 5.94 8.04 -50.45
N GLY A 691 6.20 9.29 -50.81
CA GLY A 691 5.36 10.17 -51.63
C GLY A 691 6.16 11.31 -52.25
N THR A 692 5.48 12.37 -52.68
CA THR A 692 6.15 13.57 -53.21
C THR A 692 6.99 14.24 -52.12
N SER A 693 8.29 14.41 -52.36
CA SER A 693 9.20 15.11 -51.43
C SER A 693 9.50 16.51 -51.94
N THR A 694 9.38 17.54 -51.10
CA THR A 694 9.71 18.93 -51.46
C THR A 694 10.90 19.45 -50.66
N VAL A 695 11.89 20.00 -51.35
CA VAL A 695 13.05 20.67 -50.75
C VAL A 695 12.96 22.15 -51.07
N TYR A 696 12.86 22.98 -50.04
CA TYR A 696 12.87 24.42 -50.13
C TYR A 696 14.31 24.94 -50.14
N LEU A 697 14.67 25.70 -51.17
CA LEU A 697 15.96 26.40 -51.26
C LEU A 697 15.96 27.59 -50.28
N PRO A 698 17.13 28.00 -49.74
CA PRO A 698 17.23 29.23 -48.97
C PRO A 698 16.99 30.44 -49.88
N THR A 699 17.11 31.65 -49.32
CA THR A 699 17.21 32.86 -50.15
C THR A 699 18.35 32.71 -51.17
N ALA A 700 18.07 33.07 -52.42
CA ALA A 700 19.08 33.00 -53.47
C ALA A 700 20.14 34.09 -53.25
N ILE A 701 21.31 33.69 -52.74
CA ILE A 701 22.50 34.54 -52.60
C ILE A 701 23.57 34.12 -53.63
N PRO A 702 24.14 35.05 -54.41
CA PRO A 702 25.13 34.73 -55.43
C PRO A 702 26.27 33.87 -54.89
N GLY A 703 26.54 32.74 -55.56
CA GLY A 703 27.59 31.80 -55.21
C GLY A 703 27.11 30.54 -54.49
N VAL A 704 25.90 30.54 -53.91
CA VAL A 704 25.32 29.36 -53.24
C VAL A 704 24.91 28.31 -54.25
N GLU A 705 25.25 27.04 -54.01
CA GLU A 705 24.92 25.92 -54.91
C GLU A 705 24.39 24.69 -54.17
N TYR A 706 23.56 23.90 -54.85
CA TYR A 706 22.99 22.64 -54.33
C TYR A 706 22.90 21.59 -55.41
N THR A 707 23.01 20.32 -55.03
CA THR A 707 22.71 19.19 -55.92
C THR A 707 21.54 18.39 -55.36
N ALA A 708 20.42 18.34 -56.06
CA ALA A 708 19.32 17.44 -55.76
C ALA A 708 19.48 16.13 -56.55
N THR A 709 19.23 14.98 -55.93
CA THR A 709 19.23 13.68 -56.60
C THR A 709 17.98 12.88 -56.21
N ASN A 710 17.15 12.54 -57.19
CA ASN A 710 16.06 11.59 -57.02
C ASN A 710 16.66 10.17 -56.97
N SER A 711 17.11 9.73 -55.79
CA SER A 711 17.74 8.43 -55.59
C SER A 711 16.75 7.29 -55.33
N HIS A 712 15.44 7.57 -55.35
CA HIS A 712 14.41 6.57 -55.09
C HIS A 712 14.37 5.49 -56.19
N THR A 713 13.96 4.26 -55.86
CA THR A 713 13.85 3.13 -56.81
C THR A 713 12.52 3.08 -57.57
N SER A 714 11.58 3.96 -57.22
CA SER A 714 10.26 4.11 -57.85
C SER A 714 10.04 5.55 -58.34
N ASN A 715 9.04 5.75 -59.20
CA ASN A 715 8.74 7.03 -59.86
C ASN A 715 8.07 8.06 -58.94
N LEU A 716 8.60 8.27 -57.73
CA LEU A 716 8.12 9.28 -56.81
C LEU A 716 8.68 10.65 -57.19
N GLU A 717 7.83 11.67 -57.04
CA GLU A 717 8.15 13.04 -57.42
C GLU A 717 9.07 13.70 -56.38
N PHE A 718 10.14 14.33 -56.86
CA PHE A 718 11.05 15.12 -56.04
C PHE A 718 11.05 16.58 -56.51
N ARG A 719 10.58 17.50 -55.65
CA ARG A 719 10.43 18.93 -55.94
C ARG A 719 11.55 19.75 -55.30
N LEU A 720 12.05 20.74 -56.03
CA LEU A 720 12.98 21.76 -55.57
C LEU A 720 12.29 23.13 -55.68
N GLN A 721 11.93 23.72 -54.54
CA GLN A 721 11.08 24.90 -54.43
C GLN A 721 11.91 26.12 -53.97
N PRO A 722 12.11 27.16 -54.81
CA PRO A 722 12.64 28.44 -54.36
C PRO A 722 11.62 29.19 -53.51
N LYS A 723 12.05 30.25 -52.82
CA LYS A 723 11.11 31.15 -52.12
C LYS A 723 10.10 31.75 -53.11
N GLU A 724 8.91 32.10 -52.61
CA GLU A 724 7.81 32.62 -53.44
C GLU A 724 8.18 33.86 -54.26
N THR A 725 9.14 34.66 -53.79
CA THR A 725 9.66 35.86 -54.46
C THR A 725 10.83 35.60 -55.41
N GLU A 726 11.28 34.35 -55.50
CA GLU A 726 12.46 33.92 -56.25
C GLU A 726 12.06 32.92 -57.35
N GLY A 727 12.95 32.62 -58.28
CA GLY A 727 12.64 31.65 -59.34
C GLY A 727 13.89 31.02 -59.90
N PHE A 728 13.69 30.03 -60.77
CA PHE A 728 14.77 29.54 -61.61
C PHE A 728 14.94 30.46 -62.83
N ARG A 729 16.16 30.56 -63.36
CA ARG A 729 16.43 31.39 -64.54
C ARG A 729 15.57 30.92 -65.72
N GLY A 730 14.78 31.83 -66.28
CA GLY A 730 13.88 31.54 -67.39
C GLY A 730 12.50 31.01 -66.98
N THR A 731 12.24 30.84 -65.68
CA THR A 731 10.94 30.43 -65.13
C THR A 731 10.22 31.63 -64.51
N ALA A 732 8.92 31.48 -64.23
CA ALA A 732 8.21 32.48 -63.43
C ALA A 732 8.71 32.50 -61.97
N THR A 733 8.51 33.62 -61.29
CA THR A 733 8.71 33.75 -59.84
C THR A 733 7.78 32.77 -59.11
N GLY A 734 8.31 32.04 -58.11
CA GLY A 734 7.63 30.99 -57.37
C GLY A 734 7.58 29.62 -58.05
N ALA A 735 8.01 29.51 -59.32
CA ALA A 735 8.04 28.24 -60.03
C ALA A 735 9.02 27.25 -59.38
N PHE A 736 8.64 25.97 -59.33
CA PHE A 736 9.48 24.89 -58.84
C PHE A 736 9.90 23.94 -59.95
N LEU A 737 11.01 23.24 -59.71
CA LEU A 737 11.46 22.16 -60.58
C LEU A 737 11.13 20.83 -59.90
N PHE A 738 10.61 19.87 -60.64
CA PHE A 738 10.35 18.53 -60.10
C PHE A 738 10.80 17.42 -61.05
N SER A 739 11.10 16.24 -60.49
CA SER A 739 11.39 15.05 -61.26
C SER A 739 10.80 13.80 -60.61
N SER A 740 10.06 13.02 -61.38
CA SER A 740 9.64 11.65 -61.03
C SER A 740 10.58 10.58 -61.62
N THR A 741 11.67 10.98 -62.28
CA THR A 741 12.61 10.05 -62.91
C THR A 741 13.59 9.50 -61.88
N VAL A 742 13.60 8.18 -61.72
CA VAL A 742 14.58 7.46 -60.89
C VAL A 742 16.01 7.82 -61.31
N ARG A 743 16.85 8.16 -60.34
CA ARG A 743 18.24 8.64 -60.50
C ARG A 743 18.40 9.97 -61.23
N ALA A 744 17.34 10.78 -61.35
CA ALA A 744 17.50 12.15 -61.83
C ALA A 744 18.37 12.96 -60.86
N ALA A 745 19.18 13.87 -61.39
CA ALA A 745 19.99 14.79 -60.60
C ALA A 745 19.90 16.20 -61.17
N LEU A 746 19.88 17.21 -60.31
CA LEU A 746 19.80 18.61 -60.66
C LEU A 746 20.79 19.39 -59.81
N LYS A 747 21.77 20.04 -60.43
CA LYS A 747 22.65 20.99 -59.76
C LYS A 747 22.17 22.40 -60.04
N VAL A 748 21.87 23.15 -59.00
CA VAL A 748 21.43 24.55 -59.07
C VAL A 748 22.46 25.45 -58.39
N LYS A 749 22.61 26.67 -58.88
CA LYS A 749 23.46 27.70 -58.28
C LYS A 749 22.80 29.05 -58.40
N CYS A 750 22.76 29.81 -57.32
CA CYS A 750 22.37 31.20 -57.38
C CYS A 750 23.50 32.01 -58.02
N ILE A 751 23.20 32.67 -59.14
CA ILE A 751 24.16 33.48 -59.90
C ILE A 751 23.91 34.98 -59.76
N GLU A 752 22.69 35.36 -59.38
CA GLU A 752 22.28 36.72 -59.02
C GLU A 752 21.18 36.64 -57.95
N ALA A 753 21.09 37.66 -57.09
CA ALA A 753 20.16 37.64 -55.97
C ALA A 753 18.70 37.43 -56.45
N GLY A 754 18.01 36.49 -55.82
CA GLY A 754 16.64 36.10 -56.16
C GLY A 754 16.48 35.12 -57.34
N ILE A 755 17.57 34.71 -58.02
CA ILE A 755 17.50 33.81 -59.19
C ILE A 755 18.45 32.61 -59.01
N TRP A 756 17.87 31.41 -59.13
CA TRP A 756 18.57 30.13 -59.17
C TRP A 756 18.81 29.69 -60.62
N ASP A 757 20.03 29.33 -60.98
CA ASP A 757 20.35 28.79 -62.32
C ASP A 757 20.60 27.28 -62.27
N VAL A 758 20.17 26.56 -63.30
CA VAL A 758 20.41 25.12 -63.43
C VAL A 758 21.76 24.91 -64.12
N ILE A 759 22.76 24.53 -63.35
CA ILE A 759 24.15 24.38 -63.82
C ILE A 759 24.38 23.04 -64.53
N SER A 760 23.70 21.99 -64.08
CA SER A 760 23.73 20.68 -64.74
C SER A 760 22.50 19.86 -64.37
N GLN A 761 22.02 19.06 -65.31
CA GLN A 761 20.89 18.14 -65.08
C GLN A 761 21.16 16.76 -65.67
N ALA A 762 20.66 15.73 -65.00
CA ALA A 762 20.57 14.35 -65.47
C ALA A 762 19.15 13.83 -65.18
N GLY A 763 18.55 13.12 -66.13
CA GLY A 763 17.12 12.78 -66.09
C GLY A 763 16.22 13.96 -66.48
N THR A 764 14.91 13.77 -66.37
CA THR A 764 13.92 14.78 -66.76
C THR A 764 13.48 15.60 -65.56
N TRP A 765 13.76 16.90 -65.56
CA TRP A 765 13.20 17.87 -64.61
C TRP A 765 12.20 18.76 -65.34
N GLN A 766 11.02 18.93 -64.77
CA GLN A 766 9.94 19.71 -65.33
C GLN A 766 9.71 20.95 -64.48
N GLU A 767 9.42 22.06 -65.14
CA GLU A 767 8.94 23.28 -64.50
C GLU A 767 7.44 23.14 -64.25
N ALA A 768 7.01 23.49 -63.05
CA ALA A 768 5.62 23.75 -62.75
C ALA A 768 5.49 25.15 -62.16
N LEU A 769 4.50 25.90 -62.64
CA LEU A 769 4.03 27.08 -61.93
C LEU A 769 3.50 26.63 -60.58
N PRO A 770 3.63 27.44 -59.52
CA PRO A 770 2.88 27.17 -58.30
C PRO A 770 1.42 27.03 -58.74
N GLU A 771 0.79 25.88 -58.44
CA GLU A 771 -0.66 25.78 -58.58
C GLU A 771 -1.24 27.03 -57.90
N PRO A 772 -2.13 27.80 -58.54
CA PRO A 772 -2.83 28.84 -57.81
C PRO A 772 -3.49 28.09 -56.67
N ALA A 773 -3.00 28.33 -55.45
CA ALA A 773 -3.53 27.65 -54.29
C ALA A 773 -5.05 27.83 -54.38
N PRO A 774 -5.87 26.76 -54.35
CA PRO A 774 -7.25 26.97 -53.97
C PRO A 774 -7.14 27.78 -52.68
N SER A 775 -7.71 28.98 -52.64
CA SER A 775 -7.68 29.81 -51.46
C SER A 775 -8.58 29.15 -50.42
N ASP A 776 -8.08 28.07 -49.83
CA ASP A 776 -8.53 27.56 -48.56
C ASP A 776 -8.12 28.64 -47.56
N ILE A 777 -9.09 29.49 -47.22
CA ILE A 777 -8.99 30.54 -46.18
C ILE A 777 -9.01 29.87 -44.78
N SER A 778 -8.64 28.59 -44.68
CA SER A 778 -8.82 27.74 -43.48
C SER A 778 -7.96 28.15 -42.28
N THR A 779 -7.08 29.16 -42.41
CA THR A 779 -6.30 29.74 -41.31
C THR A 779 -6.36 31.26 -41.21
N LEU A 780 -7.31 31.94 -41.87
CA LEU A 780 -7.42 33.40 -41.76
C LEU A 780 -8.25 33.81 -40.53
N ASP A 781 -7.60 34.47 -39.59
CA ASP A 781 -8.15 35.12 -38.40
C ASP A 781 -8.97 36.40 -38.73
N ARG A 782 -9.56 36.46 -39.93
CA ARG A 782 -10.31 37.62 -40.42
C ARG A 782 -11.82 37.38 -40.26
N THR A 783 -12.47 38.26 -39.51
CA THR A 783 -13.93 38.25 -39.29
C THR A 783 -14.74 38.82 -40.46
N THR A 784 -14.12 39.21 -41.58
CA THR A 784 -14.80 39.86 -42.71
C THR A 784 -14.17 39.41 -44.05
N LEU A 785 -15.02 38.93 -44.96
CA LEU A 785 -14.67 38.54 -46.33
C LEU A 785 -14.68 39.75 -47.27
N VAL A 786 -13.84 39.74 -48.30
CA VAL A 786 -13.80 40.79 -49.35
C VAL A 786 -14.27 40.25 -50.70
N VAL A 787 -14.61 41.14 -51.64
CA VAL A 787 -15.09 40.77 -53.00
C VAL A 787 -14.10 39.89 -53.76
N GLU A 788 -12.80 40.04 -53.47
CA GLU A 788 -11.72 39.24 -54.08
C GLU A 788 -11.74 37.76 -53.66
N ASP A 789 -12.46 37.42 -52.57
CA ASP A 789 -12.59 36.07 -52.03
C ASP A 789 -13.70 35.24 -52.73
N ASN A 790 -14.18 35.66 -53.90
CA ASN A 790 -15.25 34.96 -54.60
C ASN A 790 -14.91 33.47 -54.85
N GLY A 791 -15.79 32.57 -54.42
CA GLY A 791 -15.59 31.13 -54.47
C GLY A 791 -14.83 30.56 -53.27
N ALA A 792 -14.47 31.37 -52.28
CA ALA A 792 -13.75 30.91 -51.11
C ALA A 792 -14.58 29.96 -50.23
N ARG A 793 -13.87 28.99 -49.64
CA ARG A 793 -14.38 28.09 -48.60
C ARG A 793 -13.92 28.58 -47.23
N VAL A 794 -14.86 28.79 -46.33
CA VAL A 794 -14.63 29.22 -44.95
C VAL A 794 -14.95 28.06 -44.02
N THR A 795 -13.92 27.51 -43.39
CA THR A 795 -14.03 26.37 -42.49
C THR A 795 -13.77 26.80 -41.05
N ASN A 796 -14.68 26.47 -40.13
CA ASN A 796 -14.41 26.62 -38.70
C ASN A 796 -13.65 25.39 -38.16
N THR A 797 -12.36 25.57 -37.89
CA THR A 797 -11.43 24.53 -37.38
C THR A 797 -10.86 24.85 -36.00
N GLY A 798 -11.14 26.04 -35.46
CA GLY A 798 -10.50 26.54 -34.24
C GLY A 798 -11.12 26.00 -32.96
N VAL A 799 -10.29 25.47 -32.07
CA VAL A 799 -10.69 24.99 -30.74
C VAL A 799 -11.03 26.19 -29.86
N GLY A 800 -12.28 26.27 -29.38
CA GLY A 800 -12.66 27.11 -28.24
C GLY A 800 -13.18 28.54 -28.48
N VAL A 801 -13.58 28.95 -29.69
CA VAL A 801 -14.14 30.32 -29.92
C VAL A 801 -15.30 30.32 -30.90
N ASP A 802 -16.44 30.92 -30.53
CA ASP A 802 -17.53 31.24 -31.47
C ASP A 802 -16.99 32.18 -32.57
N ARG A 803 -17.26 31.86 -33.84
CA ARG A 803 -16.77 32.66 -34.98
C ARG A 803 -17.91 33.34 -35.70
N ALA A 804 -17.79 34.66 -35.88
CA ALA A 804 -18.66 35.45 -36.75
C ALA A 804 -17.91 35.87 -38.02
N VAL A 805 -18.50 35.55 -39.18
CA VAL A 805 -17.98 35.91 -40.50
C VAL A 805 -18.92 36.92 -41.13
N ASN A 806 -18.42 38.10 -41.46
CA ASN A 806 -19.17 39.13 -42.19
C ASN A 806 -18.91 39.00 -43.70
N LEU A 807 -19.97 38.91 -44.50
CA LEU A 807 -19.91 38.92 -45.96
C LEU A 807 -19.59 40.34 -46.46
N PRO A 808 -18.91 40.49 -47.61
CA PRO A 808 -18.82 41.78 -48.28
C PRO A 808 -20.19 42.22 -48.80
N SER A 809 -20.30 43.49 -49.23
CA SER A 809 -21.49 43.97 -49.93
C SER A 809 -21.84 43.09 -51.14
N ALA A 810 -23.10 42.73 -51.25
CA ALA A 810 -23.64 41.77 -52.22
C ALA A 810 -23.54 42.32 -53.64
N ILE A 811 -22.65 41.74 -54.45
CA ILE A 811 -22.49 42.01 -55.88
C ILE A 811 -22.85 40.74 -56.66
N VAL A 812 -23.68 40.87 -57.70
CA VAL A 812 -24.18 39.74 -58.49
C VAL A 812 -23.03 38.84 -58.97
N GLY A 813 -23.14 37.54 -58.72
CA GLY A 813 -22.14 36.53 -59.11
C GLY A 813 -21.10 36.20 -58.05
N LEU A 814 -21.18 36.78 -56.85
CA LEU A 814 -20.40 36.32 -55.69
C LEU A 814 -20.98 35.04 -55.08
N ILE A 815 -20.12 34.08 -54.77
CA ILE A 815 -20.45 32.77 -54.19
C ILE A 815 -19.49 32.51 -53.02
N PHE A 816 -20.01 32.08 -51.88
CA PHE A 816 -19.22 31.69 -50.71
C PHE A 816 -19.69 30.36 -50.13
N HIS A 817 -18.74 29.53 -49.71
CA HIS A 817 -19.00 28.24 -49.08
C HIS A 817 -18.56 28.26 -47.61
N PHE A 818 -19.42 27.76 -46.71
CA PHE A 818 -19.18 27.73 -45.27
C PHE A 818 -19.27 26.29 -44.76
N GLU A 819 -18.39 25.89 -43.84
CA GLU A 819 -18.40 24.56 -43.23
C GLU A 819 -17.98 24.60 -41.76
N ASN A 820 -18.74 23.93 -40.87
CA ASN A 820 -18.38 23.77 -39.46
C ASN A 820 -17.79 22.36 -39.20
N THR A 821 -16.49 22.29 -38.86
CA THR A 821 -15.75 21.02 -38.71
C THR A 821 -15.21 20.75 -37.30
N SER A 822 -15.61 21.53 -36.29
CA SER A 822 -15.07 21.44 -34.93
C SER A 822 -15.31 20.08 -34.25
N ILE A 823 -14.26 19.29 -34.02
CA ILE A 823 -14.29 17.84 -33.72
C ILE A 823 -14.58 17.50 -32.23
N GLU A 824 -14.86 18.47 -31.35
CA GLU A 824 -15.08 18.17 -29.92
C GLU A 824 -16.55 17.79 -29.61
N PRO A 825 -16.83 16.58 -29.08
CA PRO A 825 -18.20 16.09 -28.88
C PRO A 825 -19.03 16.82 -27.81
N ASN A 826 -18.45 17.71 -27.00
CA ASN A 826 -19.06 18.16 -25.74
C ASN A 826 -19.13 19.70 -25.54
N ALA A 827 -18.88 20.51 -26.56
CA ALA A 827 -19.08 21.97 -26.51
C ALA A 827 -19.72 22.46 -27.83
N PRO A 828 -20.96 23.03 -27.82
CA PRO A 828 -21.56 23.57 -29.03
C PRO A 828 -20.79 24.84 -29.44
N HIS A 829 -20.02 24.76 -30.53
CA HIS A 829 -19.29 25.90 -31.08
C HIS A 829 -20.02 26.46 -32.30
N GLU A 830 -20.41 27.74 -32.21
CA GLU A 830 -21.31 28.37 -33.18
C GLU A 830 -20.54 29.09 -34.31
N LEU A 831 -20.83 28.74 -35.57
CA LEU A 831 -20.42 29.54 -36.74
C LEU A 831 -21.56 30.47 -37.16
N ARG A 832 -21.35 31.80 -37.12
CA ARG A 832 -22.32 32.83 -37.51
C ARG A 832 -21.93 33.49 -38.84
N VAL A 833 -22.84 33.56 -39.81
CA VAL A 833 -22.62 34.21 -41.12
C VAL A 833 -23.53 35.42 -41.28
N ARG A 834 -22.94 36.63 -41.28
CA ARG A 834 -23.63 37.92 -41.30
C ARG A 834 -23.50 38.60 -42.67
N PRO A 835 -24.59 39.05 -43.32
CA PRO A 835 -24.48 39.93 -44.49
C PRO A 835 -23.96 41.31 -44.07
N ASP A 836 -23.46 42.11 -45.03
CA ASP A 836 -23.21 43.53 -44.80
C ASP A 836 -24.50 44.21 -44.29
N ALA A 837 -24.36 45.27 -43.49
CA ALA A 837 -25.50 45.96 -42.89
C ALA A 837 -26.50 46.53 -43.92
N THR A 838 -26.06 46.73 -45.17
CA THR A 838 -26.89 47.21 -46.28
C THR A 838 -27.52 46.10 -47.12
N ASP A 839 -27.15 44.84 -46.88
CA ASP A 839 -27.61 43.67 -47.62
C ASP A 839 -28.65 42.86 -46.84
N ARG A 840 -29.36 41.99 -47.55
CA ARG A 840 -30.20 40.94 -46.96
C ARG A 840 -29.85 39.58 -47.52
N ILE A 841 -30.04 38.54 -46.71
CA ILE A 841 -30.12 37.16 -47.20
C ILE A 841 -31.61 36.83 -47.40
N ASN A 842 -31.98 36.27 -48.55
CA ASN A 842 -33.36 35.91 -48.86
C ASN A 842 -33.95 34.98 -47.78
N GLY A 843 -35.10 35.37 -47.22
CA GLY A 843 -35.73 34.69 -46.08
C GLY A 843 -35.34 35.24 -44.70
N LEU A 844 -34.41 36.21 -44.64
CA LEU A 844 -34.02 36.95 -43.45
C LEU A 844 -34.37 38.44 -43.55
N ASN A 845 -34.63 39.08 -42.41
CA ASN A 845 -34.71 40.55 -42.33
C ASN A 845 -33.31 41.17 -42.51
N LEU A 846 -33.24 42.44 -42.94
CA LEU A 846 -31.98 43.19 -43.09
C LEU A 846 -31.10 43.07 -41.84
N GLY A 847 -29.81 42.73 -42.03
CA GLY A 847 -28.81 42.60 -40.95
C GLY A 847 -28.91 41.35 -40.07
N ARG A 848 -29.83 40.41 -40.34
CA ARG A 848 -29.92 39.12 -39.63
C ARG A 848 -28.93 38.08 -40.19
N TYR A 849 -28.52 37.12 -39.36
CA TYR A 849 -27.54 36.07 -39.71
C TYR A 849 -28.10 34.64 -39.64
N PHE A 850 -27.35 33.71 -40.26
CA PHE A 850 -27.47 32.27 -40.05
C PHE A 850 -26.44 31.80 -39.03
N TYR A 851 -26.76 30.75 -38.27
CA TYR A 851 -25.81 30.08 -37.40
C TYR A 851 -25.90 28.55 -37.43
N ALA A 852 -24.76 27.87 -37.27
CA ALA A 852 -24.66 26.41 -37.25
C ALA A 852 -24.00 25.94 -35.93
N PRO A 853 -24.77 25.35 -35.00
CA PRO A 853 -24.26 24.91 -33.69
C PRO A 853 -23.65 23.50 -33.72
N TYR A 854 -23.83 22.73 -34.80
CA TYR A 854 -23.42 21.32 -34.89
C TYR A 854 -22.40 21.04 -35.99
N LEU A 855 -21.69 19.92 -35.81
CA LEU A 855 -20.67 19.38 -36.70
C LEU A 855 -21.23 18.99 -38.08
N GLY A 856 -20.45 19.25 -39.13
CA GLY A 856 -20.75 18.80 -40.49
C GLY A 856 -21.72 19.69 -41.27
N ALA A 857 -22.19 20.80 -40.67
CA ALA A 857 -23.06 21.76 -41.35
C ALA A 857 -22.29 22.50 -42.45
N ARG A 858 -22.86 22.53 -43.67
CA ARG A 858 -22.35 23.24 -44.85
C ARG A 858 -23.42 24.17 -45.42
N MET A 859 -23.01 25.33 -45.89
CA MET A 859 -23.91 26.29 -46.55
C MET A 859 -23.20 26.98 -47.71
N THR A 860 -23.91 27.16 -48.82
CA THR A 860 -23.47 27.98 -49.95
C THR A 860 -24.40 29.17 -50.12
N LEU A 861 -23.83 30.38 -50.11
CA LEU A 861 -24.55 31.62 -50.40
C LEU A 861 -24.12 32.18 -51.76
N GLU A 862 -25.09 32.54 -52.59
CA GLU A 862 -24.88 33.19 -53.89
C GLU A 862 -25.57 34.55 -53.90
N CYS A 863 -24.86 35.60 -54.32
CA CYS A 863 -25.46 36.90 -54.57
C CYS A 863 -26.22 36.89 -55.91
N VAL A 864 -27.54 36.70 -55.84
CA VAL A 864 -28.43 36.63 -57.02
C VAL A 864 -28.87 38.00 -57.53
N GLN A 865 -28.79 39.03 -56.69
CA GLN A 865 -29.08 40.42 -57.03
C GLN A 865 -28.23 41.34 -56.15
N THR A 866 -27.74 42.47 -56.66
CA THR A 866 -27.03 43.46 -55.83
C THR A 866 -27.85 43.82 -54.59
N GLY A 867 -27.25 43.68 -53.41
CA GLY A 867 -27.92 43.84 -52.11
C GLY A 867 -28.63 42.59 -51.56
N VAL A 868 -28.61 41.46 -52.28
CA VAL A 868 -29.38 40.26 -51.94
C VAL A 868 -28.58 38.97 -52.13
N TRP A 869 -28.25 38.33 -51.01
CA TRP A 869 -27.73 36.96 -50.95
C TRP A 869 -28.89 35.95 -51.00
N SER A 870 -28.71 34.84 -51.70
CA SER A 870 -29.63 33.71 -51.73
C SER A 870 -28.92 32.45 -51.25
N LEU A 871 -29.66 31.60 -50.55
CA LEU A 871 -29.19 30.27 -50.18
C LEU A 871 -29.19 29.40 -51.45
N ALA A 872 -28.01 28.99 -51.89
CA ALA A 872 -27.83 28.16 -53.08
C ALA A 872 -27.83 26.67 -52.72
N ASP A 873 -27.22 26.32 -51.58
CA ASP A 873 -27.17 24.95 -51.07
C ASP A 873 -27.02 24.94 -49.54
N ILE A 874 -27.56 23.93 -48.88
CA ILE A 874 -27.47 23.75 -47.43
C ILE A 874 -27.47 22.26 -47.05
N GLU A 875 -26.51 21.85 -46.25
CA GLU A 875 -26.36 20.50 -45.71
C GLU A 875 -26.16 20.61 -44.19
N GLY A 876 -26.87 19.82 -43.38
CA GLY A 876 -26.86 19.92 -41.92
C GLY A 876 -27.70 21.06 -41.34
N ASP A 877 -27.69 21.18 -40.01
CA ASP A 877 -28.60 22.09 -39.28
C ASP A 877 -28.07 23.52 -39.20
N TRP A 878 -28.77 24.44 -39.88
CA TRP A 878 -28.56 25.89 -39.80
C TRP A 878 -29.83 26.59 -39.33
N TYR A 879 -29.68 27.57 -38.46
CA TYR A 879 -30.78 28.30 -37.83
C TYR A 879 -30.70 29.79 -38.16
N ARG A 880 -31.85 30.46 -38.22
CA ARG A 880 -31.94 31.92 -38.38
C ARG A 880 -31.76 32.60 -37.03
N GLU A 881 -31.18 33.80 -37.00
CA GLU A 881 -31.07 34.58 -35.77
C GLU A 881 -32.44 34.75 -35.09
N GLY A 882 -32.57 34.23 -33.86
CA GLY A 882 -33.79 34.24 -33.06
C GLY A 882 -34.60 32.94 -33.10
N GLU A 883 -34.24 31.97 -33.93
CA GLU A 883 -34.75 30.60 -33.85
C GLU A 883 -33.94 29.84 -32.79
N THR A 884 -34.61 29.16 -31.86
CA THR A 884 -33.97 28.31 -30.84
C THR A 884 -33.82 26.89 -31.41
N PRO A 885 -32.66 26.22 -31.29
CA PRO A 885 -32.56 24.82 -31.66
C PRO A 885 -33.50 24.02 -30.75
N ALA A 886 -34.40 23.22 -31.32
CA ALA A 886 -35.09 22.21 -30.53
C ALA A 886 -34.01 21.26 -29.96
N ALA A 887 -34.06 20.97 -28.65
CA ALA A 887 -33.13 20.02 -28.04
C ALA A 887 -33.16 18.71 -28.85
N PRO A 888 -32.01 18.07 -29.13
CA PRO A 888 -31.96 16.94 -30.04
C PRO A 888 -32.68 15.74 -29.42
N SER A 889 -33.98 15.59 -29.70
CA SER A 889 -34.61 14.27 -29.75
C SER A 889 -34.10 13.62 -31.02
N ALA A 890 -33.36 12.52 -30.90
CA ALA A 890 -32.90 11.75 -32.03
C ALA A 890 -34.09 11.40 -32.93
N GLN A 891 -34.23 12.03 -34.09
CA GLN A 891 -34.97 11.46 -35.22
C GLN A 891 -34.69 12.16 -36.55
N ALA A 892 -34.21 11.33 -37.49
CA ALA A 892 -34.71 11.13 -38.84
C ALA A 892 -35.21 12.36 -39.64
N SER A 893 -34.52 12.64 -40.73
CA SER A 893 -35.01 13.43 -41.86
C SER A 893 -36.31 12.83 -42.43
N VAL A 894 -37.38 13.64 -42.49
CA VAL A 894 -38.66 13.31 -43.16
C VAL A 894 -38.84 14.16 -44.41
N ILE A 895 -39.02 13.50 -45.56
CA ILE A 895 -39.60 14.07 -46.79
C ILE A 895 -41.12 13.82 -46.73
N TYR A 896 -41.93 14.86 -46.97
CA TYR A 896 -43.40 14.77 -47.02
C TYR A 896 -43.89 13.91 -48.20
N THR A 897 -44.72 12.90 -47.93
CA THR A 897 -45.95 12.59 -48.69
C THR A 897 -46.94 11.80 -47.82
N ALA A 898 -48.22 11.88 -48.17
CA ALA A 898 -49.39 11.72 -47.30
C ALA A 898 -49.85 10.27 -47.00
N GLU A 899 -50.63 10.18 -45.91
CA GLU A 899 -51.61 9.16 -45.48
C GLU A 899 -51.15 7.84 -44.81
N ARG A 900 -51.76 7.63 -43.62
CA ARG A 900 -51.79 6.47 -42.70
C ARG A 900 -50.63 6.29 -41.71
N THR A 901 -50.97 6.61 -40.45
CA THR A 901 -50.16 6.49 -39.23
C THR A 901 -49.98 5.02 -38.83
N ALA A 902 -48.73 4.55 -38.89
CA ALA A 902 -48.21 3.42 -38.14
C ALA A 902 -46.70 3.66 -37.97
N LEU A 903 -46.24 3.91 -36.74
CA LEU A 903 -44.83 4.08 -36.43
C LEU A 903 -44.24 2.71 -36.08
N THR A 904 -43.61 2.04 -37.04
CA THR A 904 -42.77 0.86 -36.79
C THR A 904 -41.31 1.30 -36.78
N LEU A 905 -40.65 1.24 -35.62
CA LEU A 905 -39.20 1.45 -35.52
C LEU A 905 -38.48 0.11 -35.69
N TYR A 906 -37.82 -0.08 -36.82
CA TYR A 906 -36.69 -0.99 -36.96
C TYR A 906 -35.43 -0.13 -36.92
N ASP A 907 -34.53 -0.39 -35.97
CA ASP A 907 -33.17 0.13 -36.06
C ASP A 907 -32.27 -0.94 -36.70
N ASN A 908 -31.61 -0.54 -37.77
CA ASN A 908 -30.69 -1.36 -38.56
C ASN A 908 -29.28 -1.24 -37.96
N GLY A 909 -28.86 -2.26 -37.22
CA GLY A 909 -27.48 -2.73 -37.24
C GLY A 909 -26.36 -1.72 -36.94
N ALA A 910 -26.44 -1.00 -35.83
CA ALA A 910 -25.28 -0.34 -35.24
C ALA A 910 -24.84 -1.07 -33.97
N THR A 911 -23.72 -1.81 -34.05
CA THR A 911 -23.05 -2.40 -32.89
C THR A 911 -22.25 -1.30 -32.19
N VAL A 912 -22.67 -0.91 -30.99
CA VAL A 912 -21.90 0.00 -30.13
C VAL A 912 -21.28 -0.84 -29.00
N THR A 913 -19.99 -1.14 -29.11
CA THR A 913 -19.18 -1.64 -27.99
C THR A 913 -18.63 -0.43 -27.25
N ASN A 914 -19.17 -0.14 -26.06
CA ASN A 914 -18.53 0.78 -25.13
C ASN A 914 -18.62 0.18 -23.73
N GLU A 915 -17.46 -0.23 -23.22
CA GLU A 915 -17.28 -0.74 -21.86
C GLU A 915 -17.35 0.44 -20.88
N GLY A 916 -18.14 0.29 -19.81
CA GLY A 916 -18.01 1.16 -18.63
C GLY A 916 -19.06 2.27 -18.45
N LEU A 917 -20.30 2.09 -18.92
CA LEU A 917 -21.42 2.91 -18.42
C LEU A 917 -22.29 2.08 -17.46
N GLN A 918 -22.06 2.26 -16.15
CA GLN A 918 -23.11 2.02 -15.15
C GLN A 918 -24.25 3.00 -15.45
N VAL A 919 -25.34 2.51 -16.03
CA VAL A 919 -26.58 3.29 -16.15
C VAL A 919 -27.28 3.26 -14.80
N ASP A 920 -26.82 4.09 -13.87
CA ASP A 920 -27.47 4.29 -12.57
C ASP A 920 -28.50 5.44 -12.66
N ARG A 921 -29.38 5.37 -13.68
CA ARG A 921 -30.53 6.27 -13.80
C ARG A 921 -31.81 5.47 -14.00
N ALA A 922 -32.64 5.48 -12.97
CA ALA A 922 -34.04 5.10 -13.07
C ALA A 922 -34.71 5.89 -14.20
N ALA A 923 -35.27 5.18 -15.18
CA ALA A 923 -36.18 5.78 -16.14
C ALA A 923 -37.53 5.95 -15.43
N ASN A 924 -37.93 7.19 -15.15
CA ASN A 924 -39.29 7.48 -14.72
C ASN A 924 -40.22 7.29 -15.92
N LEU A 925 -41.26 6.47 -15.78
CA LEU A 925 -42.32 6.39 -16.79
C LEU A 925 -43.02 7.76 -16.88
N PRO A 926 -43.38 8.24 -18.08
CA PRO A 926 -44.25 9.40 -18.21
C PRO A 926 -45.64 9.09 -17.63
N GLU A 927 -46.32 10.13 -17.12
CA GLU A 927 -47.69 10.08 -16.58
C GLU A 927 -48.62 9.26 -17.49
N ALA A 928 -49.40 8.32 -16.94
CA ALA A 928 -50.16 7.32 -17.69
C ALA A 928 -51.01 7.92 -18.84
N ILE A 929 -50.53 7.80 -20.08
CA ILE A 929 -51.29 8.13 -21.28
C ILE A 929 -51.99 6.86 -21.77
N ARG A 930 -53.32 6.93 -21.91
CA ARG A 930 -54.16 5.80 -22.33
C ARG A 930 -53.74 5.25 -23.69
N GLY A 931 -53.61 3.92 -23.77
CA GLY A 931 -53.27 3.21 -25.01
C GLY A 931 -51.79 3.29 -25.40
N LEU A 932 -50.90 3.65 -24.47
CA LEU A 932 -49.46 3.50 -24.68
C LEU A 932 -49.02 2.06 -24.37
N GLU A 933 -48.31 1.46 -25.33
CA GLU A 933 -47.62 0.19 -25.18
C GLU A 933 -46.11 0.46 -25.07
N PHE A 934 -45.46 -0.09 -24.04
CA PHE A 934 -44.02 -0.08 -23.92
C PHE A 934 -43.48 -1.50 -24.11
N TYR A 935 -42.58 -1.65 -25.08
CA TYR A 935 -41.95 -2.93 -25.40
C TYR A 935 -40.46 -2.87 -25.06
N PHE A 936 -40.04 -3.71 -24.12
CA PHE A 936 -38.65 -3.83 -23.70
C PHE A 936 -38.06 -5.14 -24.20
N ARG A 937 -36.95 -5.04 -24.95
CA ARG A 937 -36.13 -6.18 -25.36
C ARG A 937 -34.72 -6.01 -24.81
N SER A 938 -34.29 -6.95 -23.97
CA SER A 938 -32.90 -7.02 -23.52
C SER A 938 -32.01 -7.49 -24.67
N VAL A 939 -30.87 -6.82 -24.90
CA VAL A 939 -29.83 -7.28 -25.85
C VAL A 939 -28.43 -7.23 -25.23
N ALA A 940 -28.32 -7.22 -23.90
CA ALA A 940 -27.05 -7.01 -23.21
C ALA A 940 -26.46 -8.31 -22.60
N TYR A 941 -25.13 -8.39 -22.62
CA TYR A 941 -24.32 -9.34 -21.85
C TYR A 941 -23.54 -8.58 -20.78
N LYS A 942 -23.39 -9.15 -19.57
CA LYS A 942 -22.19 -8.89 -18.76
C LYS A 942 -21.11 -9.87 -19.22
N ALA A 943 -19.86 -9.40 -19.37
CA ALA A 943 -18.76 -10.19 -19.96
C ALA A 943 -18.43 -11.51 -19.22
N ASN A 944 -18.96 -11.67 -18.00
CA ASN A 944 -18.73 -12.81 -17.10
C ASN A 944 -19.92 -13.81 -17.03
N GLY A 945 -20.99 -13.63 -17.80
CA GLY A 945 -22.13 -14.57 -17.85
C GLY A 945 -23.16 -14.40 -16.73
N ASP A 946 -23.05 -13.33 -15.94
CA ASP A 946 -24.04 -13.00 -14.90
C ASP A 946 -25.33 -12.42 -15.50
N PRO A 947 -26.50 -12.64 -14.85
CA PRO A 947 -27.76 -12.06 -15.28
C PRO A 947 -27.72 -10.52 -15.33
N VAL A 948 -28.42 -9.97 -16.32
CA VAL A 948 -28.63 -8.53 -16.47
C VAL A 948 -29.83 -8.12 -15.62
N GLU A 949 -29.62 -7.12 -14.77
CA GLU A 949 -30.66 -6.59 -13.88
C GLU A 949 -31.39 -5.43 -14.57
N MET A 950 -32.73 -5.48 -14.58
CA MET A 950 -33.57 -4.39 -15.07
C MET A 950 -34.48 -3.91 -13.96
N ARG A 951 -34.43 -2.61 -13.63
CA ARG A 951 -35.27 -1.96 -12.61
C ARG A 951 -36.24 -0.97 -13.27
N VAL A 952 -37.54 -1.14 -13.04
CA VAL A 952 -38.59 -0.21 -13.50
C VAL A 952 -39.30 0.36 -12.29
N ARG A 953 -39.42 1.69 -12.21
CA ARG A 953 -40.15 2.40 -11.15
C ARG A 953 -41.32 3.19 -11.77
N PRO A 954 -42.58 2.88 -11.42
CA PRO A 954 -43.72 3.71 -11.78
C PRO A 954 -43.63 5.09 -11.11
N ASP A 955 -44.19 6.12 -11.74
CA ASP A 955 -44.36 7.41 -11.05
C ASP A 955 -45.32 7.25 -9.86
N THR A 956 -45.14 8.09 -8.85
CA THR A 956 -45.80 8.09 -7.53
C THR A 956 -47.34 8.18 -7.57
N ASN A 957 -47.95 8.40 -8.73
CA ASN A 957 -49.40 8.49 -8.91
C ASN A 957 -50.02 7.30 -9.67
N ASP A 958 -49.22 6.35 -10.17
CA ASP A 958 -49.70 5.24 -11.00
C ASP A 958 -49.80 3.93 -10.21
N THR A 959 -50.83 3.14 -10.52
CA THR A 959 -51.02 1.78 -9.94
C THR A 959 -50.65 0.71 -10.96
N VAL A 960 -49.82 -0.26 -10.55
CA VAL A 960 -49.57 -1.50 -11.29
C VAL A 960 -50.45 -2.61 -10.72
N ARG A 961 -51.17 -3.35 -11.57
CA ARG A 961 -52.15 -4.35 -11.11
C ARG A 961 -51.47 -5.49 -10.34
N GLY A 962 -51.73 -5.57 -9.03
CA GLY A 962 -51.26 -6.67 -8.17
C GLY A 962 -50.05 -6.37 -7.27
N TYR A 963 -49.53 -5.14 -7.27
CA TYR A 963 -48.34 -4.74 -6.49
C TYR A 963 -48.54 -3.40 -5.77
N THR A 964 -47.89 -3.19 -4.62
CA THR A 964 -48.03 -1.98 -3.79
C THR A 964 -46.98 -0.91 -4.11
N MET A 965 -47.29 0.36 -3.82
CA MET A 965 -46.54 1.56 -4.28
C MET A 965 -45.08 1.70 -3.79
N GLU A 966 -44.57 0.78 -2.96
CA GLU A 966 -43.17 0.83 -2.47
C GLU A 966 -42.24 -0.16 -3.18
N ASP A 967 -42.76 -0.97 -4.11
CA ASP A 967 -42.04 -2.12 -4.67
C ASP A 967 -41.41 -1.79 -6.04
N TYR A 968 -40.12 -2.11 -6.20
CA TYR A 968 -39.49 -2.17 -7.52
C TYR A 968 -39.89 -3.49 -8.19
N LEU A 969 -40.22 -3.46 -9.49
CA LEU A 969 -40.36 -4.68 -10.26
C LEU A 969 -38.96 -5.17 -10.66
N TYR A 970 -38.55 -6.28 -10.05
CA TYR A 970 -37.27 -6.95 -10.33
C TYR A 970 -37.45 -8.02 -11.41
N PHE A 971 -36.62 -7.96 -12.45
CA PHE A 971 -36.54 -8.99 -13.47
C PHE A 971 -35.11 -9.52 -13.54
N GLU A 972 -34.94 -10.79 -13.18
CA GLU A 972 -33.72 -11.54 -13.48
C GLU A 972 -34.03 -12.47 -14.66
N THR A 973 -33.29 -12.32 -15.76
CA THR A 973 -33.40 -13.22 -16.90
C THR A 973 -32.06 -13.88 -17.20
N LEU A 974 -32.11 -15.20 -17.38
CA LEU A 974 -31.00 -16.02 -17.91
C LEU A 974 -31.10 -16.20 -19.44
N ASP A 975 -32.22 -15.80 -20.05
CA ASP A 975 -32.47 -15.93 -21.49
C ASP A 975 -32.29 -14.56 -22.18
N PRO A 976 -31.36 -14.44 -23.16
CA PRO A 976 -31.12 -13.19 -23.88
C PRO A 976 -32.29 -12.75 -24.78
N PHE A 977 -33.40 -13.50 -24.83
CA PHE A 977 -34.59 -13.17 -25.62
C PHE A 977 -35.86 -12.95 -24.79
N ALA A 978 -35.72 -12.63 -23.50
CA ALA A 978 -36.87 -12.22 -22.69
C ALA A 978 -37.48 -10.92 -23.23
N GLU A 979 -38.79 -10.94 -23.47
CA GLU A 979 -39.57 -9.81 -23.98
C GLU A 979 -40.63 -9.43 -22.95
N ILE A 980 -40.65 -8.15 -22.55
CA ILE A 980 -41.64 -7.62 -21.59
C ILE A 980 -42.46 -6.54 -22.29
N LEU A 981 -43.77 -6.75 -22.32
CA LEU A 981 -44.75 -5.79 -22.78
C LEU A 981 -45.47 -5.21 -21.56
N MET A 982 -45.47 -3.89 -21.42
CA MET A 982 -46.31 -3.19 -20.44
C MET A 982 -47.38 -2.40 -21.20
N GLU A 983 -48.64 -2.66 -20.89
CA GLU A 983 -49.79 -2.00 -21.51
C GLU A 983 -50.54 -1.22 -20.43
N CYS A 984 -50.77 0.08 -20.64
CA CYS A 984 -51.65 0.84 -19.77
C CYS A 984 -53.10 0.67 -20.25
N ASN A 985 -53.90 -0.06 -19.46
CA ASN A 985 -55.30 -0.30 -19.81
C ASN A 985 -56.16 0.96 -19.67
N GLU A 986 -57.44 0.85 -20.05
CA GLU A 986 -58.39 1.97 -20.11
C GLU A 986 -58.61 2.68 -18.75
N ASP A 987 -58.30 2.00 -17.64
CA ASP A 987 -58.46 2.51 -16.27
C ASP A 987 -57.21 3.25 -15.75
N GLY A 988 -56.14 3.38 -16.56
CA GLY A 988 -54.87 4.00 -16.14
C GLY A 988 -54.00 3.07 -15.30
N VAL A 989 -54.22 1.74 -15.40
CA VAL A 989 -53.45 0.72 -14.68
C VAL A 989 -52.53 0.01 -15.66
N TRP A 990 -51.26 -0.11 -15.29
CA TRP A 990 -50.28 -0.85 -16.08
C TRP A 990 -50.44 -2.36 -15.86
N ASP A 991 -50.71 -3.11 -16.93
CA ASP A 991 -50.66 -4.56 -17.01
C ASP A 991 -49.30 -5.00 -17.59
N VAL A 992 -48.65 -5.99 -16.98
CA VAL A 992 -47.34 -6.50 -17.41
C VAL A 992 -47.50 -7.89 -18.02
N ILE A 993 -47.16 -8.03 -19.29
CA ILE A 993 -47.22 -9.28 -20.06
C ILE A 993 -45.78 -9.69 -20.37
N ILE A 994 -45.37 -10.85 -19.85
CA ILE A 994 -43.98 -11.33 -19.96
C ILE A 994 -43.95 -12.53 -20.89
N PHE A 995 -43.10 -12.46 -21.91
CA PHE A 995 -42.85 -13.54 -22.84
C PHE A 995 -41.44 -14.10 -22.60
N ASN A 996 -41.35 -15.42 -22.35
CA ASN A 996 -40.10 -16.17 -22.20
C ASN A 996 -39.14 -15.68 -21.10
N ALA A 997 -39.65 -15.46 -19.88
CA ALA A 997 -38.81 -15.25 -18.69
C ALA A 997 -39.37 -15.98 -17.45
N VAL A 998 -38.51 -16.24 -16.46
CA VAL A 998 -38.90 -16.73 -15.13
C VAL A 998 -38.90 -15.54 -14.18
N VAL A 999 -40.04 -15.20 -13.58
CA VAL A 999 -40.13 -14.12 -12.60
C VAL A 999 -39.92 -14.70 -11.20
N GLN A 1000 -38.94 -14.18 -10.47
CA GLN A 1000 -38.88 -14.30 -9.00
C GLN A 1000 -39.16 -12.95 -8.38
N THR A 1001 -40.19 -12.90 -7.52
CA THR A 1001 -40.48 -11.72 -6.69
C THR A 1001 -39.63 -11.79 -5.42
N ARG A 1002 -38.94 -10.70 -5.08
CA ARG A 1002 -38.33 -10.49 -3.76
C ARG A 1002 -38.99 -9.33 -3.05
#